data_AF-E8UXM6-F1
#
_entry.id   AF-E8UXM6-F1
#
_cell.length_a   1.000
_cell.length_b   1.000
_cell.length_c   1.000
_cell.angle_alpha   90.00
_cell.angle_beta   90.00
_cell.angle_gamma   90.00
#
_symmetry.space_group_name_H-M   'P 1'
#
loop_
_entity.id
_entity.type
_entity.pdbx_description
1 polymer ?
#
loop_
_entity_poly.entity_id
_entity_poly.type
_entity_poly.pdbx_seq_one_letter_code
_entity_poly.pdbx_strand_id
1 'polypeptide(L)'
;MMNFRKPSLAGLMFLSLLTISTVPAHAISLFGGKKKEDLPARKLTAAQNALIDKAIAREKEVIKVVKERAPLVETYIQNMKPDVALLQVPESDQHFLGRVEFGKIIGDSQYQTAAVHGKSGGKLGFFKNSLGYLSGLSKSLHLEFSEEGFVQMMLVDSKDFNRQMYKFGFVRNDFLGTVPTMVFDVEPASKSTRGRFFGRIWIERRNGNIVRFNGSFAGTQKDIKEFYHFDSWRTNVQEDLWLPTSFYVEESDPKSTESTVKFKAVNHIWGYVLKVPNKDTENVDVEVQGATDVSQDAQDVGPLGAQRAWVQQAEDNVVDRLVQAGLLDAPSDFDKILEQIAGNILAYNNIQLSRPIRCRTLLTEPLESVAIGNTIIISKSLIDTTAVPGNNNEQVSNLYAVIAFQLAHVILGHRLDTKYAFNDRLLFPDTSAFARIPMHHTDKDNEEAAKKTLELLQPKELSDAPGQFGLYLAQLQARSKALKALNEPMLGDGLFKDPTTFWLQALVGKGPKLDMNDLKQNAAMPLSAFLRFDPWTDQVIQMHAAFEPLLSSRDKMPFEVAPVYLKLTYYKAPPEAAPAAAPTTGAAPADATPGATPTTGVPAGTTAAPADTTLTPTTAAPATGAAAGTAPGATAPTPQ
;
A
#
# COMPACT_ATOMS: atom_id res chain seq x y z
N MET A 1 -59.74 9.93 16.14
CA MET A 1 -60.06 11.34 15.86
C MET A 1 -58.80 12.16 16.08
N MET A 2 -58.17 12.65 15.01
CA MET A 2 -57.08 13.63 15.09
C MET A 2 -57.68 15.03 15.08
N ASN A 3 -57.09 15.97 15.84
CA ASN A 3 -57.39 17.38 15.67
C ASN A 3 -56.11 18.22 15.71
N PHE A 4 -55.96 19.09 14.71
CA PHE A 4 -54.76 19.87 14.44
C PHE A 4 -54.56 21.02 15.44
N ARG A 5 -53.30 21.32 15.79
CA ARG A 5 -52.81 22.71 15.97
C ARG A 5 -51.36 22.85 15.49
N LYS A 6 -51.11 23.85 14.64
CA LYS A 6 -49.76 24.43 14.39
C LYS A 6 -49.50 25.55 15.41
N PRO A 7 -48.27 25.67 15.92
CA PRO A 7 -47.40 26.83 15.62
C PRO A 7 -45.92 26.38 15.37
N SER A 8 -44.96 27.20 14.94
CA SER A 8 -44.92 28.45 14.14
C SER A 8 -43.45 28.61 13.63
N LEU A 9 -43.15 29.63 12.81
CA LEU A 9 -41.76 30.05 12.55
C LEU A 9 -41.31 31.14 13.54
N ALA A 10 -40.17 30.94 14.18
CA ALA A 10 -39.28 31.99 14.70
C ALA A 10 -37.86 31.42 14.70
N GLY A 11 -36.90 32.11 14.08
CA GLY A 11 -35.58 31.57 13.80
C GLY A 11 -34.55 31.81 14.90
N LEU A 12 -33.55 30.92 14.96
CA LEU A 12 -32.22 31.25 15.47
C LEU A 12 -31.19 30.88 14.41
N MET A 13 -30.39 31.85 13.97
CA MET A 13 -29.22 31.60 13.13
C MET A 13 -28.08 31.07 14.01
N PHE A 14 -27.60 29.87 13.72
CA PHE A 14 -26.26 29.44 14.12
C PHE A 14 -25.48 29.06 12.86
N LEU A 15 -24.42 29.83 12.60
CA LEU A 15 -23.61 29.73 11.39
C LEU A 15 -22.45 28.76 11.64
N SER A 16 -22.65 27.47 11.39
CA SER A 16 -21.57 26.47 11.39
C SER A 16 -20.96 26.34 9.98
N LEU A 17 -19.70 26.75 9.83
CA LEU A 17 -18.93 26.46 8.61
C LEU A 17 -18.55 24.98 8.58
N LEU A 18 -19.37 24.16 7.92
CA LEU A 18 -19.02 22.82 7.49
C LEU A 18 -18.52 22.88 6.03
N THR A 19 -17.22 22.70 5.83
CA THR A 19 -16.63 22.48 4.50
C THR A 19 -16.95 21.06 4.03
N ILE A 20 -18.19 20.83 3.62
CA ILE A 20 -18.60 19.57 3.01
C ILE A 20 -18.01 19.51 1.60
N SER A 21 -17.05 18.61 1.39
CA SER A 21 -16.60 18.19 0.06
C SER A 21 -17.69 17.34 -0.60
N THR A 22 -18.78 17.99 -1.01
CA THR A 22 -19.86 17.32 -1.75
C THR A 22 -19.35 16.82 -3.09
N VAL A 23 -19.22 15.49 -3.22
CA VAL A 23 -19.28 14.85 -4.53
C VAL A 23 -20.69 15.10 -5.05
N PRO A 24 -20.87 15.81 -6.18
CA PRO A 24 -22.19 16.08 -6.69
C PRO A 24 -22.70 14.81 -7.37
N ALA A 25 -23.42 13.98 -6.60
CA ALA A 25 -24.21 12.88 -7.14
C ALA A 25 -25.24 13.45 -8.12
N HIS A 26 -24.90 13.45 -9.41
CA HIS A 26 -25.78 13.90 -10.48
C HIS A 26 -26.86 12.85 -10.70
N ALA A 27 -27.92 12.93 -9.90
CA ALA A 27 -29.13 12.17 -10.11
C ALA A 27 -29.62 12.38 -11.55
N ILE A 28 -29.62 11.30 -12.34
CA ILE A 28 -30.17 11.33 -13.69
C ILE A 28 -31.67 11.57 -13.58
N SER A 29 -32.11 12.77 -13.96
CA SER A 29 -33.53 13.13 -14.01
C SER A 29 -34.25 12.28 -15.04
N LEU A 30 -34.80 11.15 -14.60
CA LEU A 30 -35.90 10.50 -15.31
C LEU A 30 -37.07 11.50 -15.34
N PHE A 31 -37.74 11.57 -16.50
CA PHE A 31 -38.78 12.55 -16.87
C PHE A 31 -38.29 13.99 -17.16
N GLY A 32 -38.57 14.46 -18.39
CA GLY A 32 -38.87 15.88 -18.64
C GLY A 32 -37.75 16.80 -19.13
N GLY A 33 -37.20 16.55 -20.33
CA GLY A 33 -36.93 17.61 -21.32
C GLY A 33 -36.18 18.89 -20.92
N LYS A 34 -35.19 18.84 -20.00
CA LYS A 34 -34.27 19.96 -19.76
C LYS A 34 -32.91 19.70 -20.43
N LYS A 35 -32.33 20.76 -21.02
CA LYS A 35 -30.98 20.71 -21.59
C LYS A 35 -29.99 20.27 -20.51
N LYS A 36 -29.13 19.28 -20.80
CA LYS A 36 -27.87 19.11 -20.05
C LYS A 36 -27.11 20.43 -20.15
N GLU A 37 -26.60 20.94 -19.04
CA GLU A 37 -25.67 22.07 -19.04
C GLU A 37 -24.38 21.63 -19.76
N ASP A 38 -23.93 22.42 -20.74
CA ASP A 38 -22.59 22.25 -21.31
C ASP A 38 -21.55 22.78 -20.30
N LEU A 39 -20.27 22.39 -20.46
CA LEU A 39 -19.12 22.87 -19.66
C LEU A 39 -19.23 24.35 -19.26
N PRO A 40 -18.84 24.73 -18.02
CA PRO A 40 -19.10 26.05 -17.45
C PRO A 40 -18.67 27.17 -18.41
N ALA A 41 -19.65 27.97 -18.86
CA ALA A 41 -19.56 28.87 -20.01
C ALA A 41 -18.59 30.07 -19.87
N ARG A 42 -17.73 30.08 -18.85
CA ARG A 42 -16.71 31.10 -18.63
C ARG A 42 -15.51 30.83 -19.53
N LYS A 43 -15.20 31.78 -20.43
CA LYS A 43 -13.98 31.73 -21.26
C LYS A 43 -12.74 31.56 -20.38
N LEU A 44 -11.92 30.57 -20.73
CA LEU A 44 -10.63 30.30 -20.09
C LEU A 44 -9.69 31.51 -20.22
N THR A 45 -8.93 31.81 -19.16
CA THR A 45 -7.89 32.85 -19.19
C THR A 45 -6.68 32.41 -20.03
N ALA A 46 -5.80 33.36 -20.39
CA ALA A 46 -4.56 33.04 -21.09
C ALA A 46 -3.68 32.05 -20.28
N ALA A 47 -3.58 32.24 -18.97
CA ALA A 47 -2.83 31.34 -18.08
C ALA A 47 -3.44 29.94 -17.99
N GLN A 48 -4.77 29.82 -17.93
CA GLN A 48 -5.47 28.53 -17.95
C GLN A 48 -5.26 27.80 -19.29
N ASN A 49 -5.31 28.53 -20.41
CA ASN A 49 -5.01 27.94 -21.71
C ASN A 49 -3.56 27.43 -21.79
N ALA A 50 -2.58 28.26 -21.43
CA ALA A 50 -1.18 27.86 -21.42
C ALA A 50 -0.91 26.64 -20.51
N LEU A 51 -1.64 26.49 -19.40
CA LEU A 51 -1.54 25.32 -18.52
C LEU A 51 -2.12 24.05 -19.17
N ILE A 52 -3.24 24.16 -19.88
CA ILE A 52 -3.81 23.04 -20.67
C ILE A 52 -2.86 22.65 -21.81
N ASP A 53 -2.22 23.61 -22.47
CA ASP A 53 -1.25 23.33 -23.55
C ASP A 53 -0.01 22.60 -23.02
N LYS A 54 0.48 23.01 -21.84
CA LYS A 54 1.52 22.25 -21.11
C LYS A 54 1.06 20.84 -20.77
N ALA A 55 -0.17 20.65 -20.30
CA ALA A 55 -0.69 19.32 -19.95
C ALA A 55 -0.82 18.39 -21.15
N ILE A 56 -1.27 18.91 -22.30
CA ILE A 56 -1.31 18.17 -23.56
C ILE A 56 0.09 17.74 -24.01
N ALA A 57 1.11 18.57 -23.79
CA ALA A 57 2.50 18.21 -24.08
C ALA A 57 3.05 17.18 -23.08
N ARG A 58 2.85 17.40 -21.77
CA ARG A 58 3.34 16.50 -20.71
C ARG A 58 2.69 15.12 -20.75
N GLU A 59 1.41 15.01 -21.07
CA GLU A 59 0.73 13.71 -21.20
C GLU A 59 1.41 12.83 -22.27
N LYS A 60 1.90 13.43 -23.38
CA LYS A 60 2.64 12.70 -24.43
C LYS A 60 3.99 12.17 -23.95
N GLU A 61 4.71 12.95 -23.13
CA GLU A 61 5.95 12.49 -22.51
C GLU A 61 5.70 11.38 -21.48
N VAL A 62 4.64 11.49 -20.66
CA VAL A 62 4.22 10.41 -19.75
C VAL A 62 3.88 9.14 -20.53
N ILE A 63 3.10 9.24 -21.61
CA ILE A 63 2.79 8.12 -22.51
C ILE A 63 4.07 7.48 -23.06
N LYS A 64 5.05 8.28 -23.51
CA LYS A 64 6.33 7.78 -24.01
C LYS A 64 7.11 7.02 -22.94
N VAL A 65 7.28 7.60 -21.75
CA VAL A 65 7.99 6.94 -20.64
C VAL A 65 7.29 5.65 -20.23
N VAL A 66 5.95 5.66 -20.13
CA VAL A 66 5.18 4.44 -19.78
C VAL A 66 5.36 3.35 -20.84
N LYS A 67 5.34 3.67 -22.14
CA LYS A 67 5.59 2.70 -23.23
C LYS A 67 6.96 2.03 -23.16
N GLU A 68 7.99 2.73 -22.68
CA GLU A 68 9.36 2.24 -22.59
C GLU A 68 9.59 1.31 -21.38
N ARG A 69 8.57 1.06 -20.54
CA ARG A 69 8.65 0.25 -19.32
C ARG A 69 7.75 -0.99 -19.35
N ALA A 70 8.08 -1.94 -18.46
CA ALA A 70 7.32 -3.15 -18.19
C ALA A 70 7.15 -3.36 -16.67
N PRO A 71 6.38 -2.49 -15.98
CA PRO A 71 6.13 -2.57 -14.54
C PRO A 71 5.28 -3.80 -14.15
N LEU A 72 5.23 -4.09 -12.85
CA LEU A 72 4.19 -4.92 -12.28
C LEU A 72 2.91 -4.13 -12.11
N VAL A 73 1.80 -4.83 -12.28
CA VAL A 73 0.46 -4.30 -12.19
C VAL A 73 -0.39 -5.31 -11.45
N GLU A 74 -0.97 -4.86 -10.33
CA GLU A 74 -1.88 -5.63 -9.51
C GLU A 74 -3.29 -5.03 -9.62
N THR A 75 -4.31 -5.86 -9.78
CA THR A 75 -5.70 -5.44 -9.63
C THR A 75 -6.41 -6.39 -8.71
N TYR A 76 -7.05 -5.82 -7.69
CA TYR A 76 -7.91 -6.54 -6.77
C TYR A 76 -9.34 -5.97 -6.86
N ILE A 77 -10.31 -6.87 -6.98
CA ILE A 77 -11.73 -6.56 -7.26
C ILE A 77 -12.59 -7.20 -6.18
N GLN A 78 -13.61 -6.49 -5.71
CA GLN A 78 -14.67 -7.01 -4.86
C GLN A 78 -16.03 -6.75 -5.47
N ASN A 79 -16.78 -7.81 -5.80
CA ASN A 79 -18.20 -7.69 -6.06
C ASN A 79 -18.91 -7.48 -4.72
N MET A 80 -19.83 -6.51 -4.67
CA MET A 80 -20.48 -6.06 -3.45
C MET A 80 -21.95 -6.50 -3.43
N LYS A 81 -22.50 -6.68 -2.24
CA LYS A 81 -23.92 -6.95 -2.00
C LYS A 81 -24.45 -6.09 -0.83
N PRO A 82 -25.77 -5.88 -0.72
CA PRO A 82 -26.35 -5.13 0.39
C PRO A 82 -26.11 -5.83 1.75
N ASP A 83 -26.00 -5.03 2.81
CA ASP A 83 -25.92 -5.50 4.20
C ASP A 83 -26.63 -4.53 5.15
N VAL A 84 -27.43 -5.07 6.07
CA VAL A 84 -28.31 -4.27 6.94
C VAL A 84 -27.54 -3.43 7.96
N ALA A 85 -26.37 -3.90 8.43
CA ALA A 85 -25.57 -3.18 9.42
C ALA A 85 -24.49 -2.29 8.76
N LEU A 86 -23.92 -2.75 7.65
CA LEU A 86 -22.74 -2.15 7.01
C LEU A 86 -23.06 -1.41 5.71
N LEU A 87 -24.35 -1.28 5.34
CA LEU A 87 -24.87 -0.83 4.04
C LEU A 87 -24.56 -1.81 2.89
N GLN A 88 -23.31 -2.23 2.77
CA GLN A 88 -22.85 -3.18 1.77
C GLN A 88 -21.60 -3.91 2.24
N VAL A 89 -21.35 -5.10 1.69
CA VAL A 89 -20.19 -5.94 2.02
C VAL A 89 -19.72 -6.71 0.78
N PRO A 90 -18.46 -7.20 0.75
CA PRO A 90 -18.01 -8.11 -0.30
C PRO A 90 -18.85 -9.39 -0.34
N GLU A 91 -19.21 -9.80 -1.55
CA GLU A 91 -19.82 -11.11 -1.86
C GLU A 91 -18.79 -12.09 -2.44
N SER A 92 -17.91 -11.59 -3.30
CA SER A 92 -16.79 -12.33 -3.88
C SER A 92 -15.65 -11.39 -4.24
N ASP A 93 -14.43 -11.89 -4.22
CA ASP A 93 -13.23 -11.18 -4.61
C ASP A 93 -12.51 -11.86 -5.79
N GLN A 94 -11.62 -11.11 -6.45
CA GLN A 94 -10.71 -11.61 -7.48
C GLN A 94 -9.39 -10.83 -7.40
N HIS A 95 -8.28 -11.56 -7.54
CA HIS A 95 -6.93 -11.00 -7.55
C HIS A 95 -6.27 -11.29 -8.91
N PHE A 96 -5.57 -10.29 -9.44
CA PHE A 96 -4.79 -10.38 -10.66
C PHE A 96 -3.45 -9.68 -10.46
N LEU A 97 -2.35 -10.35 -10.75
CA LEU A 97 -1.01 -9.77 -10.75
C LEU A 97 -0.29 -10.15 -12.04
N GLY A 98 0.38 -9.19 -12.68
CA GLY A 98 1.09 -9.43 -13.93
C GLY A 98 2.11 -8.35 -14.25
N ARG A 99 3.10 -8.71 -15.06
CA ARG A 99 4.04 -7.74 -15.65
C ARG A 99 3.47 -7.25 -16.99
N VAL A 100 3.36 -5.94 -17.15
CA VAL A 100 2.60 -5.32 -18.24
C VAL A 100 3.53 -4.54 -19.16
N GLU A 101 3.77 -5.08 -20.35
CA GLU A 101 4.62 -4.44 -21.37
C GLU A 101 3.85 -3.35 -22.12
N PHE A 102 3.78 -2.14 -21.55
CA PHE A 102 2.96 -1.06 -22.08
C PHE A 102 3.29 -0.65 -23.52
N GLY A 103 4.55 -0.78 -23.96
CA GLY A 103 4.92 -0.53 -25.35
C GLY A 103 4.18 -1.41 -26.38
N LYS A 104 3.70 -2.60 -25.98
CA LYS A 104 2.93 -3.53 -26.83
C LYS A 104 1.42 -3.27 -26.82
N ILE A 105 0.91 -2.59 -25.79
CA ILE A 105 -0.53 -2.34 -25.60
C ILE A 105 -0.89 -0.92 -26.06
N ILE A 106 -0.01 0.05 -25.80
CA ILE A 106 -0.28 1.44 -26.07
C ILE A 106 0.13 1.80 -27.51
N GLY A 107 -0.86 1.82 -28.40
CA GLY A 107 -0.74 2.39 -29.75
C GLY A 107 -0.53 1.38 -30.86
N ASP A 108 -0.56 0.08 -30.58
CA ASP A 108 -0.73 -0.93 -31.63
C ASP A 108 -2.20 -0.96 -32.09
N SER A 109 -2.43 -0.92 -33.40
CA SER A 109 -3.77 -1.01 -34.00
C SER A 109 -4.25 -2.46 -34.11
N GLN A 110 -3.40 -3.47 -33.87
CA GLN A 110 -3.78 -4.88 -33.89
C GLN A 110 -4.71 -5.32 -32.74
N TYR A 111 -4.92 -4.49 -31.71
CA TYR A 111 -5.90 -4.74 -30.63
C TYR A 111 -7.30 -4.18 -30.91
N GLN A 112 -7.50 -3.51 -32.06
CA GLN A 112 -8.84 -3.26 -32.56
C GLN A 112 -9.40 -4.54 -33.17
N THR A 113 -10.51 -5.03 -32.61
CA THR A 113 -11.27 -6.23 -33.02
C THR A 113 -10.63 -7.60 -32.78
N ALA A 114 -10.82 -8.11 -31.56
CA ALA A 114 -10.95 -9.55 -31.33
C ALA A 114 -12.11 -9.85 -30.35
N ALA A 115 -13.33 -9.94 -30.86
CA ALA A 115 -14.39 -10.64 -30.15
C ALA A 115 -13.95 -12.10 -29.95
N VAL A 116 -13.75 -12.53 -28.70
CA VAL A 116 -13.12 -13.82 -28.38
C VAL A 116 -14.06 -15.00 -28.66
N HIS A 117 -14.13 -15.39 -29.93
CA HIS A 117 -14.67 -16.68 -30.37
C HIS A 117 -13.56 -17.55 -30.98
N GLY A 118 -12.83 -18.21 -30.07
CA GLY A 118 -12.16 -19.50 -30.22
C GLY A 118 -11.37 -19.84 -31.50
N LYS A 119 -10.09 -20.16 -31.30
CA LYS A 119 -9.55 -21.48 -31.68
C LYS A 119 -8.24 -21.80 -30.94
N SER A 120 -8.13 -23.04 -30.46
CA SER A 120 -6.89 -23.61 -29.93
C SER A 120 -6.00 -24.07 -31.09
N GLY A 121 -4.70 -23.76 -31.04
CA GLY A 121 -3.70 -24.33 -31.95
C GLY A 121 -2.54 -23.40 -32.30
N GLY A 122 -1.40 -23.56 -31.63
CA GLY A 122 -0.15 -22.88 -32.00
C GLY A 122 0.95 -22.95 -30.93
N LYS A 123 2.10 -23.54 -31.27
CA LYS A 123 3.32 -23.52 -30.43
C LYS A 123 4.14 -22.25 -30.71
N LEU A 124 4.33 -21.39 -29.71
CA LEU A 124 5.65 -20.86 -29.27
C LEU A 124 5.49 -20.02 -27.97
N GLY A 125 6.60 -19.76 -27.28
CA GLY A 125 6.60 -19.33 -25.87
C GLY A 125 6.53 -17.81 -25.59
N PHE A 126 6.57 -17.48 -24.30
CA PHE A 126 6.83 -16.16 -23.70
C PHE A 126 5.81 -14.99 -23.86
N PHE A 127 4.88 -15.02 -24.81
CA PHE A 127 3.96 -13.88 -25.07
C PHE A 127 2.67 -13.81 -24.22
N LYS A 128 2.56 -14.53 -23.10
CA LYS A 128 1.25 -14.74 -22.42
C LYS A 128 0.89 -13.78 -21.29
N ASN A 129 1.83 -13.04 -20.73
CA ASN A 129 1.64 -12.49 -19.38
C ASN A 129 0.76 -11.24 -19.35
N SER A 130 1.05 -10.23 -20.17
CA SER A 130 0.22 -9.01 -20.23
C SER A 130 -1.14 -9.29 -20.88
N LEU A 131 -1.17 -10.02 -22.00
CA LEU A 131 -2.39 -10.52 -22.67
C LEU A 131 -3.28 -11.36 -21.74
N GLY A 132 -2.70 -12.29 -20.99
CA GLY A 132 -3.43 -13.17 -20.06
C GLY A 132 -4.01 -12.40 -18.87
N TYR A 133 -3.21 -11.47 -18.32
CA TYR A 133 -3.65 -10.53 -17.28
C TYR A 133 -4.83 -9.67 -17.77
N LEU A 134 -4.68 -8.99 -18.91
CA LEU A 134 -5.69 -8.08 -19.45
C LEU A 134 -6.95 -8.81 -19.94
N SER A 135 -6.81 -10.02 -20.49
CA SER A 135 -7.96 -10.85 -20.86
C SER A 135 -8.72 -11.33 -19.62
N GLY A 136 -8.03 -11.79 -18.58
CA GLY A 136 -8.63 -12.14 -17.29
C GLY A 136 -9.36 -10.95 -16.66
N LEU A 137 -8.72 -9.79 -16.66
CA LEU A 137 -9.25 -8.53 -16.12
C LEU A 137 -10.44 -8.00 -16.92
N SER A 138 -10.41 -8.06 -18.25
CA SER A 138 -11.56 -7.67 -19.09
C SER A 138 -12.78 -8.57 -18.89
N LYS A 139 -12.55 -9.85 -18.56
CA LYS A 139 -13.61 -10.82 -18.29
C LYS A 139 -14.24 -10.60 -16.91
N SER A 140 -13.43 -10.32 -15.89
CA SER A 140 -13.93 -10.00 -14.55
C SER A 140 -14.67 -8.66 -14.54
N LEU A 141 -14.04 -7.62 -15.09
CA LEU A 141 -14.61 -6.29 -15.27
C LEU A 141 -15.56 -6.17 -16.47
N HIS A 142 -16.01 -7.23 -17.14
CA HIS A 142 -17.01 -7.15 -18.23
C HIS A 142 -16.79 -6.02 -19.28
N LEU A 143 -15.54 -5.62 -19.55
CA LEU A 143 -15.23 -4.46 -20.36
C LEU A 143 -15.58 -4.76 -21.83
N GLU A 144 -16.67 -4.17 -22.36
CA GLU A 144 -17.09 -4.38 -23.77
C GLU A 144 -15.97 -4.07 -24.79
N PHE A 145 -14.98 -3.26 -24.40
CA PHE A 145 -13.75 -3.01 -25.13
C PHE A 145 -12.54 -3.45 -24.27
N SER A 146 -12.03 -4.64 -24.58
CA SER A 146 -10.83 -5.26 -23.99
C SER A 146 -9.59 -4.37 -24.05
N GLU A 147 -8.71 -4.50 -23.05
CA GLU A 147 -7.34 -3.96 -22.95
C GLU A 147 -7.19 -2.43 -23.04
N GLU A 148 -7.70 -1.78 -24.10
CA GLU A 148 -7.70 -0.33 -24.27
C GLU A 148 -8.40 0.38 -23.09
N GLY A 149 -9.52 -0.16 -22.60
CA GLY A 149 -10.24 0.41 -21.45
C GLY A 149 -9.42 0.41 -20.16
N PHE A 150 -8.55 -0.58 -19.95
CA PHE A 150 -7.63 -0.61 -18.81
C PHE A 150 -6.56 0.49 -18.94
N VAL A 151 -5.93 0.60 -20.12
CA VAL A 151 -4.94 1.65 -20.40
C VAL A 151 -5.53 3.06 -20.27
N GLN A 152 -6.80 3.24 -20.66
CA GLN A 152 -7.52 4.52 -20.53
C GLN A 152 -7.89 4.88 -19.07
N MET A 153 -7.84 3.94 -18.13
CA MET A 153 -7.92 4.23 -16.69
C MET A 153 -6.57 4.67 -16.10
N MET A 154 -5.45 4.44 -16.81
CA MET A 154 -4.10 4.89 -16.42
C MET A 154 -3.64 6.19 -17.12
N LEU A 155 -4.14 6.44 -18.32
CA LEU A 155 -3.76 7.55 -19.20
C LEU A 155 -5.02 8.22 -19.75
N VAL A 156 -5.08 9.56 -19.74
CA VAL A 156 -6.32 10.31 -20.02
C VAL A 156 -6.84 10.02 -21.43
N ASP A 157 -5.92 10.00 -22.39
CA ASP A 157 -6.12 9.44 -23.73
C ASP A 157 -4.73 9.17 -24.32
N SER A 158 -4.44 7.90 -24.56
CA SER A 158 -3.12 7.43 -24.98
C SER A 158 -2.80 7.65 -26.48
N LYS A 159 -3.76 8.18 -27.25
CA LYS A 159 -3.64 8.43 -28.70
C LYS A 159 -3.79 9.92 -29.02
N ASP A 160 -4.92 10.54 -28.66
CA ASP A 160 -5.31 11.86 -29.18
C ASP A 160 -5.71 12.90 -28.10
N PHE A 161 -5.06 12.92 -26.94
CA PHE A 161 -5.29 13.98 -25.95
C PHE A 161 -4.87 15.36 -26.49
N ASN A 162 -5.82 16.13 -27.05
CA ASN A 162 -5.58 17.44 -27.66
C ASN A 162 -6.86 18.30 -27.76
N ARG A 163 -6.71 19.59 -28.10
CA ARG A 163 -7.82 20.56 -28.21
C ARG A 163 -8.79 20.36 -29.39
N GLN A 164 -8.45 19.56 -30.39
CA GLN A 164 -9.37 19.21 -31.47
C GLN A 164 -10.36 18.15 -31.00
N MET A 165 -9.88 17.22 -30.17
CA MET A 165 -10.67 16.10 -29.64
C MET A 165 -11.34 16.41 -28.30
N TYR A 166 -10.86 17.39 -27.53
CA TYR A 166 -11.38 17.72 -26.19
C TYR A 166 -11.65 19.22 -25.97
N LYS A 167 -12.70 19.49 -25.20
CA LYS A 167 -13.05 20.80 -24.63
C LYS A 167 -12.73 20.80 -23.14
N PHE A 168 -12.42 21.99 -22.61
CA PHE A 168 -11.96 22.18 -21.24
C PHE A 168 -12.77 23.31 -20.59
N GLY A 169 -13.35 23.06 -19.41
CA GLY A 169 -14.01 24.05 -18.57
C GLY A 169 -13.29 24.22 -17.23
N PHE A 170 -12.88 25.43 -16.86
CA PHE A 170 -12.21 25.64 -15.56
C PHE A 170 -13.23 25.57 -14.41
N VAL A 171 -12.89 24.79 -13.39
CA VAL A 171 -13.71 24.57 -12.20
C VAL A 171 -13.21 25.42 -11.04
N ARG A 172 -11.97 25.18 -10.58
CA ARG A 172 -11.37 25.81 -9.39
C ARG A 172 -9.85 25.65 -9.36
N ASN A 173 -9.21 26.35 -8.43
CA ASN A 173 -7.89 25.94 -7.93
C ASN A 173 -8.11 24.93 -6.79
N ASP A 174 -7.17 24.02 -6.60
CA ASP A 174 -7.26 22.94 -5.60
C ASP A 174 -5.86 22.52 -5.12
N PHE A 175 -5.75 21.84 -3.98
CA PHE A 175 -4.48 21.34 -3.45
C PHE A 175 -4.57 19.84 -3.19
N LEU A 176 -3.67 19.07 -3.80
CA LEU A 176 -3.50 17.65 -3.52
C LEU A 176 -2.22 17.50 -2.70
N GLY A 177 -2.34 17.30 -1.39
CA GLY A 177 -1.20 17.39 -0.47
C GLY A 177 -0.52 18.76 -0.53
N THR A 178 0.77 18.80 -0.87
CA THR A 178 1.53 20.05 -1.03
C THR A 178 1.56 20.57 -2.47
N VAL A 179 0.81 19.95 -3.38
CA VAL A 179 0.87 20.22 -4.83
C VAL A 179 -0.31 21.11 -5.24
N PRO A 180 -0.06 22.38 -5.61
CA PRO A 180 -1.11 23.29 -6.07
C PRO A 180 -1.53 22.96 -7.50
N THR A 181 -2.83 22.82 -7.73
CA THR A 181 -3.43 22.40 -9.00
C THR A 181 -4.47 23.39 -9.51
N MET A 182 -4.75 23.33 -10.82
CA MET A 182 -5.97 23.85 -11.42
C MET A 182 -6.83 22.69 -11.91
N VAL A 183 -8.12 22.77 -11.65
CA VAL A 183 -9.10 21.72 -11.91
C VAL A 183 -9.91 22.09 -13.14
N PHE A 184 -9.99 21.17 -14.09
CA PHE A 184 -10.73 21.34 -15.33
C PHE A 184 -11.67 20.17 -15.56
N ASP A 185 -12.91 20.46 -15.94
CA ASP A 185 -13.81 19.50 -16.55
C ASP A 185 -13.42 19.32 -18.02
N VAL A 186 -13.42 18.08 -18.50
CA VAL A 186 -12.95 17.65 -19.82
C VAL A 186 -14.05 16.84 -20.49
N GLU A 187 -14.42 17.23 -21.70
CA GLU A 187 -15.41 16.53 -22.52
C GLU A 187 -14.92 16.36 -23.96
N PRO A 188 -15.26 15.25 -24.64
CA PRO A 188 -14.99 15.10 -26.06
C PRO A 188 -15.66 16.21 -26.89
N ALA A 189 -14.93 16.77 -27.84
CA ALA A 189 -15.39 17.89 -28.67
C ALA A 189 -16.63 17.51 -29.51
N SER A 190 -16.71 16.25 -29.96
CA SER A 190 -17.90 15.64 -30.55
C SER A 190 -18.51 14.58 -29.64
N LYS A 191 -19.83 14.69 -29.42
CA LYS A 191 -20.66 13.77 -28.62
C LYS A 191 -20.83 12.39 -29.26
N SER A 192 -20.37 12.18 -30.50
CA SER A 192 -20.42 10.89 -31.22
C SER A 192 -19.20 9.99 -30.99
N THR A 193 -18.21 10.43 -30.21
CA THR A 193 -16.90 9.75 -30.11
C THR A 193 -16.87 8.77 -28.95
N ARG A 194 -17.31 7.53 -29.21
CA ARG A 194 -17.27 6.43 -28.24
C ARG A 194 -15.85 6.17 -27.73
N GLY A 195 -15.70 5.86 -26.44
CA GLY A 195 -14.43 5.44 -25.81
C GLY A 195 -13.47 6.57 -25.42
N ARG A 196 -13.87 7.85 -25.57
CA ARG A 196 -13.04 8.98 -25.11
C ARG A 196 -13.36 9.39 -23.68
N PHE A 197 -12.34 9.74 -22.90
CA PHE A 197 -12.52 10.21 -21.53
C PHE A 197 -13.48 11.40 -21.44
N PHE A 198 -14.37 11.39 -20.45
CA PHE A 198 -15.05 12.57 -19.97
C PHE A 198 -15.04 12.57 -18.44
N GLY A 199 -14.89 13.75 -17.84
CA GLY A 199 -14.73 13.86 -16.39
C GLY A 199 -13.93 15.09 -16.02
N ARG A 200 -13.05 14.95 -15.03
CA ARG A 200 -12.30 16.04 -14.42
C ARG A 200 -10.83 15.69 -14.27
N ILE A 201 -9.95 16.66 -14.55
CA ILE A 201 -8.50 16.54 -14.41
C ILE A 201 -7.97 17.59 -13.44
N TRP A 202 -6.95 17.21 -12.65
CA TRP A 202 -6.17 18.10 -11.81
C TRP A 202 -4.79 18.27 -12.45
N ILE A 203 -4.50 19.49 -12.91
CA ILE A 203 -3.22 19.84 -13.53
C ILE A 203 -2.36 20.58 -12.51
N GLU A 204 -1.16 20.08 -12.20
CA GLU A 204 -0.23 20.80 -11.31
C GLU A 204 0.32 22.08 -11.96
N ARG A 205 0.48 23.13 -11.15
CA ARG A 205 0.68 24.50 -11.64
C ARG A 205 2.12 24.86 -12.04
N ARG A 206 3.12 24.05 -11.68
CA ARG A 206 4.54 24.31 -11.98
C ARG A 206 4.81 23.98 -13.46
N ASN A 207 4.59 22.72 -13.85
CA ASN A 207 5.02 22.19 -15.14
C ASN A 207 3.88 21.64 -16.02
N GLY A 208 2.65 21.63 -15.50
CA GLY A 208 1.45 21.26 -16.24
C GLY A 208 1.17 19.77 -16.26
N ASN A 209 1.76 18.95 -15.39
CA ASN A 209 1.46 17.52 -15.37
C ASN A 209 0.02 17.26 -14.89
N ILE A 210 -0.66 16.28 -15.50
CA ILE A 210 -1.93 15.76 -14.97
C ILE A 210 -1.58 14.78 -13.85
N VAL A 211 -1.99 15.11 -12.62
CA VAL A 211 -1.61 14.37 -11.40
C VAL A 211 -2.75 13.53 -10.82
N ARG A 212 -3.99 13.87 -11.16
CA ARG A 212 -5.20 13.10 -10.88
C ARG A 212 -6.21 13.31 -12.00
N PHE A 213 -6.99 12.30 -12.34
CA PHE A 213 -8.16 12.45 -13.20
C PHE A 213 -9.24 11.43 -12.83
N ASN A 214 -10.50 11.88 -12.81
CA ASN A 214 -11.64 11.04 -12.47
C ASN A 214 -12.80 11.24 -13.43
N GLY A 215 -13.53 10.17 -13.76
CA GLY A 215 -14.54 10.21 -14.80
C GLY A 215 -14.89 8.84 -15.34
N SER A 216 -15.32 8.81 -16.60
CA SER A 216 -15.69 7.61 -17.34
C SER A 216 -15.48 7.83 -18.86
N PHE A 217 -16.02 6.96 -19.72
CA PHE A 217 -15.86 7.04 -21.17
C PHE A 217 -17.16 7.46 -21.87
N ALA A 218 -17.05 8.30 -22.88
CA ALA A 218 -18.18 8.76 -23.66
C ALA A 218 -18.70 7.64 -24.57
N GLY A 219 -20.02 7.60 -24.81
CA GLY A 219 -20.65 6.61 -25.68
C GLY A 219 -22.16 6.79 -25.79
N THR A 220 -22.86 5.77 -26.27
CA THR A 220 -24.33 5.74 -26.28
C THR A 220 -24.91 5.62 -24.87
N GLN A 221 -26.23 5.79 -24.71
CA GLN A 221 -26.91 5.54 -23.43
C GLN A 221 -26.85 4.07 -22.95
N LYS A 222 -26.50 3.12 -23.83
CA LYS A 222 -26.19 1.74 -23.42
C LYS A 222 -24.77 1.71 -22.84
N ASP A 223 -23.81 2.19 -23.61
CA ASP A 223 -22.39 2.22 -23.26
C ASP A 223 -22.12 2.94 -21.93
N ILE A 224 -22.77 4.09 -21.68
CA ILE A 224 -22.62 4.86 -20.43
C ILE A 224 -23.14 4.10 -19.18
N LYS A 225 -23.94 3.03 -19.35
CA LYS A 225 -24.37 2.14 -18.25
C LYS A 225 -23.45 0.92 -18.07
N GLU A 226 -22.44 0.79 -18.93
CA GLU A 226 -21.52 -0.35 -19.00
C GLU A 226 -20.06 0.09 -18.79
N PHE A 227 -19.74 1.35 -19.07
CA PHE A 227 -18.49 2.01 -18.68
C PHE A 227 -18.49 2.38 -17.21
N TYR A 228 -17.34 2.15 -16.56
CA TYR A 228 -17.17 2.41 -15.13
C TYR A 228 -16.73 3.81 -14.82
N HIS A 229 -16.98 4.20 -13.57
CA HIS A 229 -16.44 5.41 -12.97
C HIS A 229 -15.13 5.06 -12.27
N PHE A 230 -14.09 5.84 -12.57
CA PHE A 230 -12.75 5.61 -12.04
C PHE A 230 -12.10 6.91 -11.58
N ASP A 231 -11.10 6.78 -10.69
CA ASP A 231 -10.28 7.85 -10.16
C ASP A 231 -8.81 7.43 -10.17
N SER A 232 -8.01 8.09 -11.01
CA SER A 232 -6.65 7.71 -11.36
C SER A 232 -5.64 8.72 -10.83
N TRP A 233 -4.57 8.22 -10.23
CA TRP A 233 -3.59 9.01 -9.49
C TRP A 233 -2.15 8.81 -9.99
N ARG A 234 -1.37 9.89 -9.95
CA ARG A 234 0.05 9.89 -10.29
C ARG A 234 0.90 10.47 -9.17
N THR A 235 2.07 9.90 -8.95
CA THR A 235 3.08 10.39 -8.00
C THR A 235 4.28 10.98 -8.74
N ASN A 236 4.97 11.94 -8.10
CA ASN A 236 6.15 12.58 -8.67
C ASN A 236 7.40 11.79 -8.28
N VAL A 237 7.87 10.95 -9.20
CA VAL A 237 8.90 9.93 -8.96
C VAL A 237 10.33 10.43 -9.23
N GLN A 238 10.47 11.46 -10.06
CA GLN A 238 11.73 12.17 -10.33
C GLN A 238 11.44 13.66 -10.55
N GLU A 239 12.45 14.48 -10.76
CA GLU A 239 12.24 15.84 -11.22
C GLU A 239 11.41 15.84 -12.52
N ASP A 240 10.32 16.61 -12.53
CA ASP A 240 9.35 16.76 -13.61
C ASP A 240 8.65 15.49 -14.14
N LEU A 241 8.92 14.30 -13.59
CA LEU A 241 8.30 13.04 -14.00
C LEU A 241 7.18 12.61 -13.06
N TRP A 242 5.97 12.48 -13.61
CA TRP A 242 4.77 12.00 -12.92
C TRP A 242 4.26 10.73 -13.58
N LEU A 243 4.23 9.61 -12.85
CA LEU A 243 3.81 8.32 -13.39
C LEU A 243 2.52 7.81 -12.72
N PRO A 244 1.63 7.10 -13.46
CA PRO A 244 0.51 6.38 -12.87
C PRO A 244 0.98 5.45 -11.74
N THR A 245 0.37 5.55 -10.56
CA THR A 245 0.72 4.69 -9.41
C THR A 245 -0.45 3.80 -9.00
N SER A 246 -1.68 4.29 -9.19
CA SER A 246 -2.89 3.55 -8.89
C SER A 246 -4.12 4.17 -9.56
N PHE A 247 -5.17 3.37 -9.68
CA PHE A 247 -6.52 3.88 -9.91
C PHE A 247 -7.56 3.08 -9.13
N TYR A 248 -8.61 3.76 -8.71
CA TYR A 248 -9.81 3.19 -8.08
C TYR A 248 -10.94 3.11 -9.09
N VAL A 249 -11.78 2.08 -9.00
CA VAL A 249 -13.00 1.90 -9.81
C VAL A 249 -14.16 1.59 -8.86
N GLU A 250 -15.29 2.25 -9.08
CA GLU A 250 -16.54 1.98 -8.38
C GLU A 250 -17.70 2.09 -9.37
N GLU A 251 -18.61 1.11 -9.35
CA GLU A 251 -19.81 1.18 -10.18
C GLU A 251 -21.05 0.82 -9.36
N SER A 252 -22.06 1.70 -9.37
CA SER A 252 -23.35 1.45 -8.72
C SER A 252 -24.08 0.27 -9.39
N ASP A 253 -24.83 -0.53 -8.63
CA ASP A 253 -25.74 -1.49 -9.27
C ASP A 253 -26.98 -0.76 -9.80
N PRO A 254 -27.20 -0.68 -11.14
CA PRO A 254 -28.38 -0.02 -11.71
C PRO A 254 -29.70 -0.75 -11.39
N LYS A 255 -29.65 -1.93 -10.75
CA LYS A 255 -30.81 -2.67 -10.26
C LYS A 255 -31.04 -2.49 -8.75
N SER A 256 -30.09 -1.94 -7.99
CA SER A 256 -30.23 -1.79 -6.55
C SER A 256 -31.20 -0.66 -6.20
N THR A 257 -32.17 -0.98 -5.34
CA THR A 257 -33.07 -0.01 -4.71
C THR A 257 -32.46 0.66 -3.49
N GLU A 258 -31.30 0.19 -3.02
CA GLU A 258 -30.63 0.61 -1.79
C GLU A 258 -29.35 1.41 -2.06
N SER A 259 -29.09 1.78 -3.33
CA SER A 259 -27.87 2.47 -3.80
C SER A 259 -26.58 1.68 -3.52
N THR A 260 -26.69 0.35 -3.52
CA THR A 260 -25.54 -0.56 -3.39
C THR A 260 -24.61 -0.43 -4.59
N VAL A 261 -23.31 -0.44 -4.33
CA VAL A 261 -22.28 -0.62 -5.35
C VAL A 261 -22.38 -2.06 -5.90
N LYS A 262 -22.14 -2.25 -7.20
CA LYS A 262 -22.04 -3.57 -7.85
C LYS A 262 -20.68 -4.20 -7.58
N PHE A 263 -19.61 -3.44 -7.80
CA PHE A 263 -18.25 -3.83 -7.45
C PHE A 263 -17.36 -2.61 -7.19
N LYS A 264 -16.31 -2.84 -6.40
CA LYS A 264 -15.17 -1.93 -6.22
C LYS A 264 -13.93 -2.60 -6.80
N ALA A 265 -12.98 -1.84 -7.30
CA ALA A 265 -11.66 -2.34 -7.65
C ALA A 265 -10.57 -1.31 -7.37
N VAL A 266 -9.37 -1.78 -7.04
CA VAL A 266 -8.15 -0.97 -6.99
C VAL A 266 -7.10 -1.61 -7.88
N ASN A 267 -6.36 -0.76 -8.57
CA ASN A 267 -5.19 -1.13 -9.34
C ASN A 267 -3.96 -0.44 -8.73
N HIS A 268 -2.86 -1.17 -8.60
CA HIS A 268 -1.55 -0.68 -8.16
C HIS A 268 -0.50 -0.99 -9.22
N ILE A 269 0.44 -0.05 -9.41
CA ILE A 269 1.50 -0.15 -10.42
C ILE A 269 2.82 0.22 -9.76
N TRP A 270 3.85 -0.61 -9.93
CA TRP A 270 5.21 -0.36 -9.46
C TRP A 270 6.22 -1.12 -10.35
N GLY A 271 7.51 -0.98 -10.13
CA GLY A 271 8.53 -1.63 -10.95
C GLY A 271 8.77 -0.93 -12.28
N TYR A 272 8.50 0.38 -12.38
CA TYR A 272 8.86 1.15 -13.58
C TYR A 272 10.37 1.08 -13.86
N VAL A 273 11.20 0.94 -12.81
CA VAL A 273 12.65 0.75 -12.91
C VAL A 273 13.09 -0.31 -11.90
N LEU A 274 12.57 -1.54 -12.05
CA LEU A 274 13.06 -2.70 -11.31
C LEU A 274 14.58 -2.81 -11.45
N LYS A 275 15.27 -2.51 -10.35
CA LYS A 275 16.70 -2.71 -10.17
C LYS A 275 16.87 -3.62 -8.97
N VAL A 276 17.73 -4.62 -9.11
CA VAL A 276 18.29 -5.27 -7.92
C VAL A 276 19.04 -4.18 -7.15
N PRO A 277 18.79 -3.98 -5.85
CA PRO A 277 19.61 -3.11 -5.03
C PRO A 277 21.05 -3.55 -5.18
N ASN A 278 21.97 -2.62 -5.43
CA ASN A 278 23.38 -2.94 -5.33
C ASN A 278 23.64 -3.39 -3.89
N LYS A 279 24.05 -4.65 -3.70
CA LYS A 279 24.94 -4.96 -2.58
C LYS A 279 26.19 -4.11 -2.83
N ASP A 280 26.66 -3.39 -1.81
CA ASP A 280 27.76 -2.40 -1.93
C ASP A 280 29.15 -3.03 -2.20
N THR A 281 29.21 -4.16 -2.92
CA THR A 281 30.39 -5.01 -3.11
C THR A 281 30.53 -5.71 -4.47
N GLU A 282 29.49 -5.86 -5.30
CA GLU A 282 29.54 -6.86 -6.40
C GLU A 282 29.80 -6.35 -7.83
N ASN A 283 29.77 -5.04 -8.13
CA ASN A 283 30.08 -4.52 -9.49
C ASN A 283 30.76 -3.14 -9.51
N VAL A 284 31.52 -2.83 -8.47
CA VAL A 284 32.50 -1.73 -8.51
C VAL A 284 33.82 -2.33 -8.05
N ASP A 285 34.87 -2.20 -8.87
CA ASP A 285 36.25 -2.33 -8.40
C ASP A 285 36.54 -1.17 -7.45
N VAL A 286 36.01 -1.25 -6.23
CA VAL A 286 36.39 -0.36 -5.15
C VAL A 286 37.74 -0.85 -4.65
N GLU A 287 38.82 -0.37 -5.27
CA GLU A 287 40.08 -0.22 -4.54
C GLU A 287 39.80 0.75 -3.36
N VAL A 288 39.32 0.19 -2.25
CA VAL A 288 39.16 0.92 -0.99
C VAL A 288 40.57 1.28 -0.55
N GLN A 289 41.01 2.51 -0.83
CA GLN A 289 42.31 3.00 -0.41
C GLN A 289 42.36 2.99 1.13
N GLY A 290 43.07 2.00 1.68
CA GLY A 290 43.16 1.75 3.12
C GLY A 290 42.36 0.54 3.63
N ALA A 291 41.75 -0.28 2.77
CA ALA A 291 41.31 -1.62 3.19
C ALA A 291 42.53 -2.51 3.45
N THR A 292 42.74 -2.86 4.71
CA THR A 292 43.67 -3.93 5.09
C THR A 292 43.10 -5.26 4.65
N ASP A 293 43.80 -5.98 3.79
CA ASP A 293 43.47 -7.36 3.47
C ASP A 293 43.69 -8.26 4.69
N VAL A 294 42.59 -8.65 5.34
CA VAL A 294 42.55 -9.58 6.48
C VAL A 294 42.15 -11.00 6.04
N SER A 295 42.23 -11.34 4.74
CA SER A 295 41.96 -12.69 4.25
C SER A 295 42.89 -13.75 4.86
N GLN A 296 44.09 -13.35 5.29
CA GLN A 296 45.04 -14.20 6.03
C GLN A 296 44.58 -14.53 7.45
N ASP A 297 43.69 -13.73 8.04
CA ASP A 297 43.09 -13.98 9.36
C ASP A 297 41.79 -14.81 9.26
N ALA A 298 41.29 -15.08 8.05
CA ALA A 298 40.09 -15.87 7.82
C ALA A 298 40.36 -17.36 8.13
N GLN A 299 39.72 -17.87 9.18
CA GLN A 299 39.78 -19.29 9.53
C GLN A 299 38.83 -20.13 8.66
N ASP A 300 39.25 -21.36 8.33
CA ASP A 300 38.39 -22.35 7.68
C ASP A 300 37.09 -22.55 8.47
N VAL A 301 35.95 -22.44 7.79
CA VAL A 301 34.64 -22.68 8.41
C VAL A 301 34.45 -24.17 8.69
N GLY A 302 34.35 -24.53 9.97
CA GLY A 302 34.02 -25.91 10.37
C GLY A 302 32.67 -26.37 9.79
N PRO A 303 32.39 -27.69 9.70
CA PRO A 303 31.24 -28.22 8.95
C PRO A 303 29.87 -27.62 9.29
N LEU A 304 29.61 -27.31 10.58
CA LEU A 304 28.39 -26.63 11.01
C LEU A 304 28.33 -25.15 10.55
N GLY A 305 29.48 -24.47 10.52
CA GLY A 305 29.61 -23.11 9.98
C GLY A 305 29.35 -23.10 8.47
N ALA A 306 29.95 -24.03 7.73
CA ALA A 306 29.70 -24.22 6.30
C ALA A 306 28.21 -24.50 6.01
N GLN A 307 27.56 -25.36 6.79
CA GLN A 307 26.12 -25.63 6.63
C GLN A 307 25.25 -24.38 6.88
N ARG A 308 25.59 -23.56 7.89
CA ARG A 308 24.89 -22.30 8.17
C ARG A 308 25.09 -21.26 7.06
N ALA A 309 26.31 -21.12 6.57
CA ALA A 309 26.63 -20.25 5.43
C ALA A 309 25.88 -20.70 4.17
N TRP A 310 25.75 -22.00 3.92
CA TRP A 310 25.00 -22.55 2.79
C TRP A 310 23.49 -22.26 2.86
N VAL A 311 22.89 -22.34 4.06
CA VAL A 311 21.48 -21.93 4.28
C VAL A 311 21.32 -20.42 4.08
N GLN A 312 22.26 -19.61 4.58
CA GLN A 312 22.27 -18.18 4.35
C GLN A 312 22.37 -17.84 2.85
N GLN A 313 23.22 -18.51 2.09
CA GLN A 313 23.32 -18.30 0.65
C GLN A 313 22.01 -18.64 -0.07
N ALA A 314 21.33 -19.73 0.31
CA ALA A 314 20.00 -20.05 -0.22
C ALA A 314 18.97 -18.97 0.09
N GLU A 315 19.01 -18.41 1.29
CA GLU A 315 18.12 -17.33 1.74
C GLU A 315 18.39 -16.02 0.98
N ASP A 316 19.63 -15.56 0.94
CA ASP A 316 20.04 -14.33 0.26
C ASP A 316 19.68 -14.40 -1.23
N ASN A 317 20.02 -15.51 -1.89
CA ASN A 317 19.67 -15.76 -3.30
C ASN A 317 18.16 -15.66 -3.59
N VAL A 318 17.32 -16.17 -2.69
CA VAL A 318 15.86 -16.12 -2.83
C VAL A 318 15.36 -14.69 -2.66
N VAL A 319 15.81 -14.00 -1.60
CA VAL A 319 15.40 -12.62 -1.32
C VAL A 319 15.79 -11.71 -2.48
N ASP A 320 17.03 -11.81 -2.96
CA ASP A 320 17.52 -11.08 -4.14
C ASP A 320 16.65 -11.36 -5.38
N ARG A 321 16.26 -12.64 -5.60
CA ARG A 321 15.43 -13.03 -6.74
C ARG A 321 14.01 -12.48 -6.64
N LEU A 322 13.42 -12.42 -5.45
CA LEU A 322 12.09 -11.85 -5.22
C LEU A 322 12.09 -10.32 -5.36
N VAL A 323 13.15 -9.63 -4.92
CA VAL A 323 13.35 -8.20 -5.16
C VAL A 323 13.57 -7.93 -6.66
N GLN A 324 14.40 -8.72 -7.35
CA GLN A 324 14.59 -8.61 -8.80
C GLN A 324 13.28 -8.81 -9.58
N ALA A 325 12.42 -9.71 -9.12
CA ALA A 325 11.09 -9.94 -9.70
C ALA A 325 10.07 -8.84 -9.36
N GLY A 326 10.42 -7.89 -8.49
CA GLY A 326 9.54 -6.82 -8.02
C GLY A 326 8.41 -7.32 -7.11
N LEU A 327 8.64 -8.41 -6.38
CA LEU A 327 7.67 -8.99 -5.46
C LEU A 327 7.90 -8.58 -4.01
N LEU A 328 9.16 -8.45 -3.61
CA LEU A 328 9.53 -7.78 -2.37
C LEU A 328 9.79 -6.30 -2.62
N ASP A 329 9.56 -5.49 -1.60
CA ASP A 329 10.01 -4.12 -1.56
C ASP A 329 11.53 -4.00 -1.75
N ALA A 330 12.01 -2.87 -2.23
CA ALA A 330 13.41 -2.48 -2.04
C ALA A 330 13.65 -2.10 -0.56
N PRO A 331 14.89 -2.24 -0.02
CA PRO A 331 15.16 -2.04 1.40
C PRO A 331 14.62 -0.69 1.90
N SER A 332 13.85 -0.71 2.99
CA SER A 332 13.07 0.43 3.45
C SER A 332 13.30 0.73 4.95
N ASP A 333 12.97 1.96 5.39
CA ASP A 333 12.94 2.26 6.82
C ASP A 333 11.81 1.51 7.55
N PHE A 334 10.83 0.98 6.82
CA PHE A 334 9.74 0.18 7.39
C PHE A 334 10.20 -1.22 7.81
N ASP A 335 11.18 -1.80 7.09
CA ASP A 335 11.82 -3.08 7.45
C ASP A 335 12.33 -3.05 8.89
N LYS A 336 12.99 -1.95 9.28
CA LYS A 336 13.55 -1.74 10.62
C LYS A 336 12.49 -1.75 11.73
N ILE A 337 11.28 -1.30 11.43
CA ILE A 337 10.15 -1.32 12.38
C ILE A 337 9.71 -2.78 12.61
N LEU A 338 9.59 -3.57 11.55
CA LEU A 338 9.25 -4.99 11.63
C LEU A 338 10.38 -5.79 12.31
N GLU A 339 11.66 -5.47 12.05
CA GLU A 339 12.83 -6.06 12.71
C GLU A 339 12.87 -5.74 14.20
N GLN A 340 12.54 -4.50 14.59
CA GLN A 340 12.42 -4.11 15.99
C GLN A 340 11.31 -4.89 16.71
N ILE A 341 10.16 -5.09 16.06
CA ILE A 341 9.05 -5.91 16.61
C ILE A 341 9.49 -7.37 16.80
N ALA A 342 10.21 -7.95 15.83
CA ALA A 342 10.79 -9.29 15.96
C ALA A 342 11.83 -9.38 17.10
N GLY A 343 12.71 -8.38 17.21
CA GLY A 343 13.70 -8.25 18.27
C GLY A 343 13.08 -8.15 19.66
N ASN A 344 11.98 -7.40 19.81
CA ASN A 344 11.22 -7.32 21.06
C ASN A 344 10.68 -8.69 21.49
N ILE A 345 10.07 -9.47 20.58
CA ILE A 345 9.58 -10.83 20.90
C ILE A 345 10.72 -11.72 21.38
N LEU A 346 11.88 -11.70 20.70
CA LEU A 346 13.06 -12.46 21.11
C LEU A 346 13.56 -12.05 22.49
N ALA A 347 13.65 -10.74 22.76
CA ALA A 347 14.11 -10.19 24.03
C ALA A 347 13.18 -10.56 25.20
N TYR A 348 11.87 -10.38 25.05
CA TYR A 348 10.89 -10.71 26.10
C TYR A 348 10.81 -12.21 26.40
N ASN A 349 11.17 -13.07 25.44
CA ASN A 349 11.27 -14.53 25.62
C ASN A 349 12.68 -15.01 26.01
N ASN A 350 13.66 -14.10 26.16
CA ASN A 350 15.07 -14.42 26.41
C ASN A 350 15.67 -15.42 25.39
N ILE A 351 15.35 -15.26 24.11
CA ILE A 351 15.82 -16.10 23.01
C ILE A 351 16.95 -15.39 22.26
N GLN A 352 18.10 -16.07 22.14
CA GLN A 352 19.20 -15.62 21.30
C GLN A 352 19.27 -16.48 20.03
N LEU A 353 19.33 -15.84 18.86
CA LEU A 353 19.53 -16.51 17.58
C LEU A 353 20.98 -16.37 17.12
N SER A 354 21.47 -17.35 16.34
CA SER A 354 22.84 -17.31 15.79
C SER A 354 23.04 -16.32 14.65
N ARG A 355 21.96 -15.74 14.13
CA ARG A 355 21.91 -14.72 13.06
C ARG A 355 20.79 -13.73 13.40
N PRO A 356 20.92 -12.43 13.06
CA PRO A 356 19.84 -11.47 13.23
C PRO A 356 18.62 -11.87 12.39
N ILE A 357 17.43 -11.42 12.82
CA ILE A 357 16.23 -11.45 11.97
C ILE A 357 16.30 -10.27 11.00
N ARG A 358 15.95 -10.53 9.73
CA ARG A 358 15.59 -9.49 8.76
C ARG A 358 14.08 -9.51 8.55
N CYS A 359 13.47 -8.37 8.24
CA CYS A 359 12.06 -8.32 7.84
C CYS A 359 11.92 -7.61 6.48
N ARG A 360 10.96 -8.04 5.65
CA ARG A 360 10.66 -7.44 4.34
C ARG A 360 9.18 -7.44 4.00
N THR A 361 8.78 -6.51 3.14
CA THR A 361 7.38 -6.39 2.69
C THR A 361 7.18 -7.07 1.34
N LEU A 362 6.30 -8.07 1.28
CA LEU A 362 5.77 -8.59 0.02
C LEU A 362 4.73 -7.62 -0.51
N LEU A 363 4.91 -7.16 -1.75
CA LEU A 363 4.18 -6.03 -2.32
C LEU A 363 2.72 -6.32 -2.72
N THR A 364 2.24 -7.55 -2.50
CA THR A 364 0.95 -8.04 -3.00
C THR A 364 -0.19 -7.99 -1.98
N GLU A 365 -1.42 -8.03 -2.47
CA GLU A 365 -2.66 -7.96 -1.68
C GLU A 365 -3.13 -9.27 -0.99
N PRO A 366 -2.75 -10.51 -1.36
CA PRO A 366 -3.14 -11.70 -0.57
C PRO A 366 -2.54 -11.74 0.84
N LEU A 367 -3.31 -12.18 1.83
CA LEU A 367 -2.96 -12.19 3.27
C LEU A 367 -2.03 -13.35 3.62
N GLU A 368 -0.75 -13.17 3.31
CA GLU A 368 0.30 -14.16 3.51
C GLU A 368 1.53 -13.63 4.27
N SER A 369 2.30 -14.55 4.83
CA SER A 369 3.60 -14.30 5.47
C SER A 369 4.47 -15.55 5.38
N VAL A 370 5.80 -15.42 5.46
CA VAL A 370 6.71 -16.58 5.41
C VAL A 370 8.07 -16.27 6.04
N ALA A 371 8.64 -17.24 6.74
CA ALA A 371 10.05 -17.24 7.16
C ALA A 371 10.93 -17.94 6.11
N ILE A 372 11.88 -17.21 5.53
CA ILE A 372 12.88 -17.72 4.59
C ILE A 372 14.24 -17.62 5.29
N GLY A 373 14.70 -18.72 5.88
CA GLY A 373 15.91 -18.73 6.70
C GLY A 373 15.74 -17.85 7.94
N ASN A 374 16.47 -16.74 8.02
CA ASN A 374 16.33 -15.71 9.06
C ASN A 374 15.55 -14.46 8.60
N THR A 375 15.00 -14.45 7.39
CA THR A 375 14.22 -13.32 6.85
C THR A 375 12.72 -13.60 6.93
N ILE A 376 11.99 -12.77 7.67
CA ILE A 376 10.52 -12.80 7.74
C ILE A 376 9.96 -11.89 6.65
N ILE A 377 9.05 -12.42 5.85
CA ILE A 377 8.35 -11.70 4.78
C ILE A 377 6.87 -11.59 5.18
N ILE A 378 6.27 -10.41 5.03
CA ILE A 378 4.86 -10.16 5.33
C ILE A 378 4.23 -9.40 4.15
N SER A 379 3.06 -9.85 3.70
CA SER A 379 2.27 -9.13 2.69
C SER A 379 1.86 -7.73 3.15
N LYS A 380 1.91 -6.79 2.20
CA LYS A 380 1.52 -5.39 2.39
C LYS A 380 0.09 -5.29 2.92
N SER A 381 -0.84 -6.08 2.39
CA SER A 381 -2.24 -6.11 2.84
C SER A 381 -2.43 -6.66 4.26
N LEU A 382 -1.63 -7.64 4.69
CA LEU A 382 -1.66 -8.15 6.06
C LEU A 382 -1.17 -7.07 7.02
N ILE A 383 -0.17 -6.28 6.64
CA ILE A 383 0.25 -5.08 7.38
C ILE A 383 -0.85 -4.00 7.36
N ASP A 384 -1.42 -3.68 6.20
CA ASP A 384 -2.47 -2.65 6.05
C ASP A 384 -3.70 -2.96 6.90
N THR A 385 -4.23 -4.18 6.79
CA THR A 385 -5.49 -4.58 7.42
C THR A 385 -5.35 -4.79 8.91
N THR A 386 -4.13 -5.07 9.40
CA THR A 386 -3.82 -5.14 10.84
C THR A 386 -3.45 -3.78 11.45
N ALA A 387 -3.17 -2.76 10.65
CA ALA A 387 -2.84 -1.39 11.08
C ALA A 387 -4.04 -0.60 11.64
N VAL A 388 -4.80 -1.22 12.54
CA VAL A 388 -5.93 -0.59 13.23
C VAL A 388 -5.41 0.58 14.08
N PRO A 389 -5.84 1.83 13.81
CA PRO A 389 -5.47 2.97 14.63
C PRO A 389 -6.23 2.92 15.96
N GLY A 390 -5.53 3.22 17.05
CA GLY A 390 -6.09 3.24 18.39
C GLY A 390 -5.13 3.87 19.39
N ASN A 391 -5.51 3.81 20.67
CA ASN A 391 -4.79 4.49 21.75
C ASN A 391 -3.87 3.55 22.57
N ASN A 392 -3.87 2.26 22.25
CA ASN A 392 -3.22 1.20 23.04
C ASN A 392 -2.27 0.34 22.17
N ASN A 393 -1.63 0.93 21.16
CA ASN A 393 -0.72 0.26 20.24
C ASN A 393 -1.33 -0.96 19.51
N GLU A 394 -2.64 -0.90 19.22
CA GLU A 394 -3.42 -1.99 18.60
C GLU A 394 -2.78 -2.54 17.31
N GLN A 395 -2.22 -1.66 16.49
CA GLN A 395 -1.42 -2.02 15.31
C GLN A 395 -0.22 -2.91 15.65
N VAL A 396 0.60 -2.53 16.64
CA VAL A 396 1.80 -3.28 17.04
C VAL A 396 1.40 -4.61 17.66
N SER A 397 0.32 -4.64 18.45
CA SER A 397 -0.26 -5.85 19.05
C SER A 397 -0.69 -6.88 18.00
N ASN A 398 -1.29 -6.46 16.88
CA ASN A 398 -1.56 -7.37 15.76
C ASN A 398 -0.27 -7.89 15.12
N LEU A 399 0.69 -7.00 14.84
CA LEU A 399 1.96 -7.37 14.20
C LEU A 399 2.80 -8.31 15.07
N TYR A 400 2.74 -8.20 16.40
CA TYR A 400 3.38 -9.16 17.32
C TYR A 400 2.90 -10.59 17.07
N ALA A 401 1.62 -10.83 16.83
CA ALA A 401 1.10 -12.18 16.58
C ALA A 401 1.51 -12.73 15.21
N VAL A 402 1.48 -11.90 14.16
CA VAL A 402 1.94 -12.28 12.80
C VAL A 402 3.44 -12.58 12.78
N ILE A 403 4.25 -11.71 13.39
CA ILE A 403 5.71 -11.89 13.45
C ILE A 403 6.07 -13.05 14.37
N ALA A 404 5.39 -13.25 15.51
CA ALA A 404 5.64 -14.41 16.38
C ALA A 404 5.37 -15.74 15.67
N PHE A 405 4.40 -15.80 14.75
CA PHE A 405 4.15 -16.98 13.92
C PHE A 405 5.35 -17.30 13.04
N GLN A 406 5.82 -16.36 12.23
CA GLN A 406 6.96 -16.59 11.36
C GLN A 406 8.29 -16.76 12.13
N LEU A 407 8.47 -16.03 13.23
CA LEU A 407 9.62 -16.19 14.13
C LEU A 407 9.66 -17.60 14.75
N ALA A 408 8.51 -18.23 15.00
CA ALA A 408 8.45 -19.61 15.46
C ALA A 408 9.03 -20.59 14.41
N HIS A 409 8.81 -20.38 13.11
CA HIS A 409 9.47 -21.18 12.07
C HIS A 409 10.99 -21.05 12.12
N VAL A 410 11.51 -19.83 12.32
CA VAL A 410 12.96 -19.58 12.46
C VAL A 410 13.52 -20.29 13.70
N ILE A 411 12.84 -20.19 14.85
CA ILE A 411 13.27 -20.79 16.13
C ILE A 411 13.24 -22.32 16.08
N LEU A 412 12.23 -22.91 15.44
CA LEU A 412 12.12 -24.36 15.27
C LEU A 412 13.04 -24.91 14.18
N GLY A 413 13.64 -24.02 13.36
CA GLY A 413 14.53 -24.40 12.27
C GLY A 413 13.81 -25.10 11.11
N HIS A 414 12.54 -24.73 10.87
CA HIS A 414 11.81 -25.17 9.68
C HIS A 414 12.59 -24.71 8.44
N ARG A 415 12.89 -25.66 7.55
CA ARG A 415 14.01 -25.50 6.62
C ARG A 415 13.61 -24.92 5.27
N LEU A 416 14.27 -23.83 4.91
CA LEU A 416 14.44 -23.44 3.52
C LEU A 416 15.12 -24.58 2.73
N ASP A 417 14.60 -24.88 1.55
CA ASP A 417 15.21 -25.83 0.63
C ASP A 417 16.55 -25.29 0.10
N THR A 418 17.65 -25.90 0.55
CA THR A 418 19.01 -25.48 0.19
C THR A 418 19.35 -25.64 -1.29
N LYS A 419 18.45 -26.21 -2.12
CA LYS A 419 18.58 -26.14 -3.59
C LYS A 419 18.71 -24.71 -4.12
N TYR A 420 18.18 -23.71 -3.40
CA TYR A 420 18.22 -22.32 -3.83
C TYR A 420 19.59 -21.64 -3.61
N ALA A 421 20.53 -22.27 -2.88
CA ALA A 421 21.94 -21.81 -2.84
C ALA A 421 22.65 -21.99 -4.19
N PHE A 422 22.12 -22.85 -5.07
CA PHE A 422 22.61 -23.04 -6.43
C PHE A 422 21.91 -22.04 -7.38
N ASN A 423 22.64 -21.02 -7.82
CA ASN A 423 22.09 -19.90 -8.59
C ASN A 423 21.40 -20.34 -9.90
N ASP A 424 21.82 -21.45 -10.53
CA ASP A 424 21.18 -22.00 -11.73
C ASP A 424 19.70 -22.35 -11.52
N ARG A 425 19.31 -22.69 -10.29
CA ARG A 425 17.91 -23.00 -9.93
C ARG A 425 17.00 -21.77 -9.90
N LEU A 426 17.58 -20.58 -9.88
CA LEU A 426 16.86 -19.30 -9.90
C LEU A 426 16.90 -18.60 -11.27
N LEU A 427 17.61 -19.18 -12.26
CA LEU A 427 17.66 -18.71 -13.65
C LEU A 427 16.39 -19.09 -14.43
N PHE A 428 15.29 -18.40 -14.11
CA PHE A 428 14.03 -18.43 -14.86
C PHE A 428 13.50 -16.99 -15.04
N PRO A 429 12.54 -16.71 -15.94
CA PRO A 429 12.01 -15.36 -16.12
C PRO A 429 11.26 -14.83 -14.89
N ASP A 430 11.43 -13.54 -14.55
CA ASP A 430 10.84 -12.90 -13.36
C ASP A 430 9.34 -13.20 -13.17
N THR A 431 8.61 -13.20 -14.28
CA THR A 431 7.17 -13.49 -14.36
C THR A 431 6.76 -14.91 -13.95
N SER A 432 7.72 -15.76 -13.59
CA SER A 432 7.50 -17.13 -13.12
C SER A 432 7.91 -17.35 -11.67
N ALA A 433 8.31 -16.30 -10.92
CA ALA A 433 8.80 -16.41 -9.55
C ALA A 433 7.85 -17.20 -8.62
N PHE A 434 6.57 -16.81 -8.49
CA PHE A 434 5.58 -17.54 -7.68
C PHE A 434 5.46 -19.02 -8.04
N ALA A 435 5.45 -19.35 -9.34
CA ALA A 435 5.32 -20.74 -9.81
C ALA A 435 6.62 -21.56 -9.71
N ARG A 436 7.76 -20.91 -9.42
CA ARG A 436 9.10 -21.54 -9.38
C ARG A 436 9.74 -21.54 -8.00
N ILE A 437 9.26 -20.67 -7.10
CA ILE A 437 9.71 -20.53 -5.73
C ILE A 437 8.50 -20.73 -4.78
N PRO A 438 7.92 -21.94 -4.66
CA PRO A 438 6.98 -22.21 -3.57
C PRO A 438 7.74 -22.17 -2.24
N MET A 439 7.30 -21.33 -1.30
CA MET A 439 7.91 -21.14 0.03
C MET A 439 6.97 -21.42 1.20
N HIS A 440 5.75 -21.88 0.95
CA HIS A 440 4.87 -22.39 2.00
C HIS A 440 5.57 -23.48 2.81
N HIS A 441 5.37 -23.46 4.12
CA HIS A 441 5.79 -24.52 5.01
C HIS A 441 4.82 -25.70 4.94
N THR A 442 5.22 -26.87 5.45
CA THR A 442 4.30 -28.01 5.51
C THR A 442 3.25 -27.80 6.61
N ASP A 443 2.09 -28.45 6.51
CA ASP A 443 1.07 -28.43 7.56
C ASP A 443 1.63 -28.76 8.95
N LYS A 444 2.61 -29.68 9.00
CA LYS A 444 3.28 -30.07 10.23
C LYS A 444 4.12 -28.92 10.81
N ASP A 445 4.92 -28.28 9.97
CA ASP A 445 5.74 -27.13 10.36
C ASP A 445 4.84 -25.98 10.86
N ASN A 446 3.76 -25.69 10.12
CA ASN A 446 2.76 -24.69 10.50
C ASN A 446 2.04 -25.04 11.83
N GLU A 447 1.74 -26.32 12.10
CA GLU A 447 1.21 -26.78 13.40
C GLU A 447 2.21 -26.65 14.56
N GLU A 448 3.50 -26.92 14.32
CA GLU A 448 4.55 -26.78 15.33
C GLU A 448 4.83 -25.29 15.62
N ALA A 449 4.88 -24.45 14.57
CA ALA A 449 5.01 -23.01 14.69
C ALA A 449 3.80 -22.37 15.40
N ALA A 450 2.57 -22.79 15.09
CA ALA A 450 1.36 -22.29 15.76
C ALA A 450 1.39 -22.55 17.28
N LYS A 451 1.83 -23.74 17.71
CA LYS A 451 2.01 -24.06 19.14
C LYS A 451 3.08 -23.16 19.76
N LYS A 452 4.23 -23.02 19.11
CA LYS A 452 5.34 -22.18 19.60
C LYS A 452 4.98 -20.70 19.64
N THR A 453 4.12 -20.21 18.75
CA THR A 453 3.57 -18.84 18.77
C THR A 453 2.82 -18.54 20.06
N LEU A 454 2.02 -19.50 20.54
CA LEU A 454 1.28 -19.34 21.80
C LEU A 454 2.21 -19.25 23.02
N GLU A 455 3.39 -19.87 22.97
CA GLU A 455 4.45 -19.69 23.97
C GLU A 455 5.11 -18.31 23.85
N LEU A 456 5.46 -17.89 22.63
CA LEU A 456 6.14 -16.61 22.36
C LEU A 456 5.30 -15.38 22.75
N LEU A 457 3.97 -15.51 22.81
CA LEU A 457 3.05 -14.46 23.23
C LEU A 457 2.64 -14.53 24.72
N GLN A 458 3.29 -15.37 25.55
CA GLN A 458 3.08 -15.39 27.01
C GLN A 458 3.71 -14.21 27.80
N PRO A 459 4.81 -13.57 27.38
CA PRO A 459 5.37 -12.43 28.12
C PRO A 459 4.34 -11.31 28.36
N LYS A 460 4.44 -10.65 29.52
CA LYS A 460 3.45 -9.65 29.95
C LYS A 460 3.41 -8.46 28.99
N GLU A 461 4.55 -8.12 28.41
CA GLU A 461 4.77 -7.07 27.42
C GLU A 461 4.03 -7.34 26.10
N LEU A 462 3.53 -8.57 25.90
CA LEU A 462 2.80 -9.04 24.73
C LEU A 462 1.35 -9.45 25.04
N SER A 463 0.83 -9.19 26.26
CA SER A 463 -0.45 -9.73 26.74
C SER A 463 -1.66 -9.39 25.87
N ASP A 464 -1.59 -8.27 25.17
CA ASP A 464 -2.71 -7.74 24.37
C ASP A 464 -2.73 -8.32 22.95
N ALA A 465 -1.59 -8.80 22.45
CA ALA A 465 -1.46 -9.36 21.10
C ALA A 465 -2.38 -10.58 20.84
N PRO A 466 -2.49 -11.58 21.74
CA PRO A 466 -3.47 -12.66 21.61
C PRO A 466 -4.92 -12.19 21.46
N GLY A 467 -5.31 -11.14 22.20
CA GLY A 467 -6.67 -10.60 22.17
C GLY A 467 -6.95 -9.78 20.91
N GLN A 468 -6.03 -8.87 20.57
CA GLN A 468 -6.17 -7.98 19.42
C GLN A 468 -6.16 -8.76 18.11
N PHE A 469 -5.19 -9.68 17.93
CA PHE A 469 -5.14 -10.51 16.72
C PHE A 469 -6.26 -11.57 16.70
N GLY A 470 -6.72 -12.02 17.88
CA GLY A 470 -7.92 -12.85 18.00
C GLY A 470 -9.17 -12.19 17.42
N LEU A 471 -9.36 -10.89 17.67
CA LEU A 471 -10.44 -10.09 17.09
C LEU A 471 -10.30 -9.92 15.58
N TYR A 472 -9.08 -9.65 15.09
CA TYR A 472 -8.78 -9.59 13.65
C TYR A 472 -9.13 -10.91 12.94
N LEU A 473 -8.71 -12.05 13.50
CA LEU A 473 -9.04 -13.38 12.97
C LEU A 473 -10.56 -13.66 13.02
N ALA A 474 -11.26 -13.23 14.08
CA ALA A 474 -12.73 -13.35 14.13
C ALA A 474 -13.41 -12.54 13.00
N GLN A 475 -12.92 -11.34 12.72
CA GLN A 475 -13.39 -10.51 11.61
C GLN A 475 -13.09 -11.14 10.25
N LEU A 476 -11.92 -11.76 10.07
CA LEU A 476 -11.56 -12.47 8.85
C LEU A 476 -12.40 -13.74 8.66
N GLN A 477 -12.68 -14.49 9.73
CA GLN A 477 -13.54 -15.67 9.67
C GLN A 477 -14.95 -15.33 9.20
N ALA A 478 -15.50 -14.20 9.64
CA ALA A 478 -16.79 -13.68 9.20
C ALA A 478 -16.83 -13.26 7.72
N ARG A 479 -15.68 -13.06 7.07
CA ARG A 479 -15.55 -12.67 5.65
C ARG A 479 -15.01 -13.77 4.73
N SER A 480 -14.33 -14.78 5.27
CA SER A 480 -13.69 -15.92 4.60
C SER A 480 -14.37 -16.42 3.32
N LYS A 481 -15.69 -16.67 3.38
CA LYS A 481 -16.48 -17.21 2.24
C LYS A 481 -16.53 -16.29 1.02
N ALA A 482 -16.47 -14.97 1.24
CA ALA A 482 -16.51 -13.94 0.21
C ALA A 482 -15.11 -13.48 -0.22
N LEU A 483 -14.11 -13.63 0.65
CA LEU A 483 -12.73 -13.20 0.43
C LEU A 483 -11.83 -14.41 0.17
N LYS A 484 -11.98 -15.04 -1.00
CA LYS A 484 -11.21 -16.23 -1.35
C LYS A 484 -9.85 -15.88 -1.90
N ALA A 485 -9.78 -14.98 -2.88
CA ALA A 485 -8.53 -14.56 -3.50
C ALA A 485 -7.60 -13.83 -2.50
N LEU A 486 -8.19 -13.09 -1.56
CA LEU A 486 -7.46 -12.46 -0.45
C LEU A 486 -6.85 -13.47 0.53
N ASN A 487 -7.42 -14.68 0.63
CA ASN A 487 -6.97 -15.73 1.54
C ASN A 487 -6.21 -16.86 0.80
N GLU A 488 -5.92 -16.72 -0.49
CA GLU A 488 -5.15 -17.67 -1.30
C GLU A 488 -3.71 -17.16 -1.45
N PRO A 489 -2.74 -17.69 -0.66
CA PRO A 489 -1.36 -17.20 -0.68
C PRO A 489 -0.66 -17.53 -2.00
N MET A 490 0.20 -16.63 -2.47
CA MET A 490 0.93 -16.79 -3.74
C MET A 490 2.34 -17.36 -3.57
N LEU A 491 2.99 -17.08 -2.43
CA LEU A 491 4.40 -17.41 -2.17
C LEU A 491 4.56 -18.25 -0.89
N GLY A 492 3.97 -17.78 0.21
CA GLY A 492 4.20 -18.21 1.58
C GLY A 492 3.02 -18.89 2.25
N ASP A 493 2.91 -18.72 3.57
CA ASP A 493 1.84 -19.29 4.40
C ASP A 493 0.67 -18.30 4.54
N GLY A 494 -0.53 -18.77 4.20
CA GLY A 494 -1.79 -18.07 4.47
C GLY A 494 -2.22 -18.24 5.93
N LEU A 495 -3.10 -17.37 6.41
CA LEU A 495 -3.62 -17.43 7.80
C LEU A 495 -4.50 -18.67 8.07
N PHE A 496 -5.18 -19.17 7.05
CA PHE A 496 -6.05 -20.35 7.13
C PHE A 496 -5.24 -21.64 6.99
N LYS A 497 -5.56 -22.62 7.84
CA LYS A 497 -5.15 -24.02 7.70
C LYS A 497 -6.04 -24.76 6.72
N ASP A 498 -7.35 -24.53 6.84
CA ASP A 498 -8.39 -25.07 5.98
C ASP A 498 -9.46 -23.98 5.76
N PRO A 499 -10.45 -24.16 4.86
CA PRO A 499 -11.45 -23.12 4.57
C PRO A 499 -12.34 -22.66 5.75
N THR A 500 -12.14 -23.21 6.96
CA THR A 500 -12.91 -22.91 8.17
C THR A 500 -12.05 -22.60 9.41
N THR A 501 -10.80 -23.07 9.48
CA THR A 501 -9.91 -22.92 10.65
C THR A 501 -8.58 -22.22 10.33
N PHE A 502 -8.06 -21.47 11.30
CA PHE A 502 -6.76 -20.81 11.22
C PHE A 502 -5.64 -21.65 11.86
N TRP A 503 -4.39 -21.42 11.47
CA TRP A 503 -3.23 -21.95 12.22
C TRP A 503 -3.26 -21.49 13.68
N LEU A 504 -3.54 -20.19 13.90
CA LEU A 504 -3.66 -19.57 15.22
C LEU A 504 -5.10 -19.58 15.76
N GLN A 505 -5.91 -20.61 15.46
CA GLN A 505 -7.32 -20.70 15.88
C GLN A 505 -7.56 -20.47 17.37
N ALA A 506 -6.58 -20.81 18.22
CA ALA A 506 -6.63 -20.60 19.66
C ALA A 506 -6.72 -19.11 20.08
N LEU A 507 -6.27 -18.19 19.22
CA LEU A 507 -6.34 -16.74 19.48
C LEU A 507 -7.75 -16.17 19.28
N VAL A 508 -8.56 -16.75 18.40
CA VAL A 508 -9.95 -16.28 18.13
C VAL A 508 -10.78 -16.23 19.42
N GLY A 509 -10.58 -17.20 20.33
CA GLY A 509 -11.25 -17.23 21.64
C GLY A 509 -10.60 -16.38 22.74
N LYS A 510 -9.49 -15.69 22.45
CA LYS A 510 -8.82 -14.73 23.35
C LYS A 510 -9.26 -13.30 23.10
N GLY A 511 -9.68 -12.99 21.88
CA GLY A 511 -10.21 -11.67 21.55
C GLY A 511 -11.59 -11.40 22.15
N PRO A 512 -11.98 -10.11 22.29
CA PRO A 512 -13.36 -9.76 22.54
C PRO A 512 -14.26 -10.30 21.42
N LYS A 513 -15.53 -10.58 21.74
CA LYS A 513 -16.50 -11.00 20.73
C LYS A 513 -16.65 -9.89 19.67
N LEU A 514 -16.59 -10.28 18.40
CA LEU A 514 -16.83 -9.38 17.28
C LEU A 514 -18.25 -8.76 17.36
N ASP A 515 -18.31 -7.44 17.38
CA ASP A 515 -19.54 -6.65 17.31
C ASP A 515 -19.37 -5.51 16.29
N MET A 516 -20.08 -5.63 15.17
CA MET A 516 -20.05 -4.61 14.13
C MET A 516 -20.69 -3.29 14.60
N ASN A 517 -21.56 -3.30 15.62
CA ASN A 517 -22.26 -2.12 16.11
C ASN A 517 -21.46 -1.29 17.13
N ASP A 518 -20.45 -1.88 17.79
CA ASP A 518 -19.58 -1.13 18.69
C ASP A 518 -18.57 -0.31 17.89
N LEU A 519 -18.78 1.00 17.80
CA LEU A 519 -17.89 1.92 17.09
C LEU A 519 -16.51 2.08 17.74
N LYS A 520 -16.32 1.58 18.98
CA LYS A 520 -15.00 1.52 19.63
C LYS A 520 -14.20 0.28 19.24
N GLN A 521 -14.86 -0.76 18.75
CA GLN A 521 -14.22 -1.99 18.32
C GLN A 521 -13.97 -1.95 16.81
N ASN A 522 -12.75 -1.58 16.40
CA ASN A 522 -12.31 -1.81 15.02
C ASN A 522 -11.41 -3.05 14.96
N ALA A 523 -11.73 -3.99 14.07
CA ALA A 523 -11.14 -5.33 14.06
C ALA A 523 -10.13 -5.52 12.91
N ALA A 524 -10.36 -4.87 11.77
CA ALA A 524 -9.49 -4.88 10.61
C ALA A 524 -9.75 -3.62 9.77
N MET A 525 -8.71 -3.10 9.14
CA MET A 525 -8.80 -1.94 8.25
C MET A 525 -9.19 -2.33 6.81
N PRO A 526 -9.56 -1.35 5.96
CA PRO A 526 -9.58 -1.51 4.52
C PRO A 526 -8.21 -1.88 3.95
N LEU A 527 -8.19 -2.39 2.72
CA LEU A 527 -6.96 -2.66 1.98
C LEU A 527 -6.25 -1.35 1.58
N SER A 528 -4.92 -1.39 1.53
CA SER A 528 -4.07 -0.24 1.17
C SER A 528 -4.33 1.04 2.00
N ALA A 529 -4.69 0.87 3.28
CA ALA A 529 -5.02 1.95 4.22
C ALA A 529 -3.81 2.56 4.96
N PHE A 530 -2.64 1.90 4.98
CA PHE A 530 -1.49 2.29 5.82
C PHE A 530 -0.16 2.37 5.06
N LEU A 531 0.08 1.49 4.08
CA LEU A 531 1.24 1.52 3.18
C LEU A 531 0.81 1.95 1.77
N ARG A 532 1.67 2.72 1.09
CA ARG A 532 1.58 2.97 -0.36
C ARG A 532 2.89 2.61 -1.05
N PHE A 533 2.82 2.34 -2.34
CA PHE A 533 4.00 2.13 -3.17
C PHE A 533 4.71 3.46 -3.49
N ASP A 534 6.03 3.42 -3.60
CA ASP A 534 6.76 4.25 -4.56
C ASP A 534 6.91 3.43 -5.85
N PRO A 535 6.32 3.85 -6.98
CA PRO A 535 6.28 3.03 -8.18
C PRO A 535 7.62 3.04 -8.95
N TRP A 536 8.61 3.80 -8.50
CA TRP A 536 9.93 3.96 -9.14
C TRP A 536 11.08 3.41 -8.31
N THR A 537 11.06 3.56 -6.98
CA THR A 537 12.08 2.93 -6.09
C THR A 537 11.68 1.54 -5.61
N ASP A 538 10.44 1.12 -5.87
CA ASP A 538 9.88 -0.17 -5.45
C ASP A 538 9.84 -0.37 -3.92
N GLN A 539 9.91 0.73 -3.17
CA GLN A 539 9.78 0.75 -1.71
C GLN A 539 8.32 0.92 -1.30
N VAL A 540 7.94 0.37 -0.15
CA VAL A 540 6.73 0.80 0.56
C VAL A 540 7.01 2.06 1.38
N ILE A 541 6.04 2.96 1.41
CA ILE A 541 6.07 4.21 2.18
C ILE A 541 4.88 4.19 3.14
N GLN A 542 5.18 4.30 4.43
CA GLN A 542 4.16 4.46 5.46
C GLN A 542 3.37 5.76 5.25
N MET A 543 2.05 5.65 5.31
CA MET A 543 1.14 6.78 5.26
C MET A 543 0.83 7.28 6.67
N HIS A 544 0.92 8.60 6.85
CA HIS A 544 0.46 9.28 8.07
C HIS A 544 -0.92 9.90 7.81
N ALA A 545 -1.93 9.03 7.69
CA ALA A 545 -3.32 9.45 7.59
C ALA A 545 -3.78 10.08 8.92
N ALA A 546 -4.70 11.05 8.85
CA ALA A 546 -5.40 11.52 10.04
C ALA A 546 -6.38 10.44 10.51
N PHE A 547 -6.54 10.29 11.82
CA PHE A 547 -7.59 9.42 12.36
C PHE A 547 -8.95 10.08 12.17
N GLU A 548 -9.80 9.48 11.34
CA GLU A 548 -11.20 9.86 11.19
C GLU A 548 -12.07 8.96 12.08
N PRO A 549 -12.86 9.53 13.01
CA PRO A 549 -13.68 8.73 13.93
C PRO A 549 -14.86 8.07 13.21
N LEU A 550 -15.10 6.78 13.51
CA LEU A 550 -16.24 6.04 12.98
C LEU A 550 -17.57 6.70 13.44
N LEU A 551 -18.44 7.03 12.48
CA LEU A 551 -19.74 7.65 12.74
C LEU A 551 -20.86 6.60 12.79
N SER A 552 -20.69 5.48 12.07
CA SER A 552 -21.54 4.31 12.11
C SER A 552 -20.79 3.04 11.67
N SER A 553 -21.40 1.87 11.86
CA SER A 553 -20.80 0.57 11.56
C SER A 553 -20.29 0.44 10.11
N ARG A 554 -20.96 1.11 9.15
CA ARG A 554 -20.57 1.14 7.72
C ARG A 554 -19.14 1.65 7.51
N ASP A 555 -18.63 2.50 8.40
CA ASP A 555 -17.35 3.18 8.23
C ASP A 555 -16.17 2.24 8.55
N LYS A 556 -16.43 1.07 9.16
CA LYS A 556 -15.41 0.06 9.51
C LYS A 556 -14.74 -0.56 8.28
N MET A 557 -15.51 -0.83 7.21
CA MET A 557 -15.04 -1.35 5.92
C MET A 557 -13.94 -2.46 6.00
N PRO A 558 -14.09 -3.50 6.84
CA PRO A 558 -13.01 -4.44 7.12
C PRO A 558 -12.67 -5.31 5.89
N PHE A 559 -11.40 -5.29 5.49
CA PHE A 559 -10.89 -5.95 4.28
C PHE A 559 -11.50 -5.45 2.97
N GLU A 560 -12.15 -4.29 2.96
CA GLU A 560 -12.73 -3.74 1.73
C GLU A 560 -11.72 -2.93 0.93
N VAL A 561 -11.93 -2.89 -0.39
CA VAL A 561 -11.35 -1.83 -1.22
C VAL A 561 -11.96 -0.49 -0.81
N ALA A 562 -11.11 0.52 -0.61
CA ALA A 562 -11.50 1.89 -0.34
C ALA A 562 -11.00 2.84 -1.45
N PRO A 563 -11.63 4.03 -1.63
CA PRO A 563 -11.16 5.03 -2.59
C PRO A 563 -9.74 5.52 -2.25
N VAL A 564 -8.86 5.54 -3.25
CA VAL A 564 -7.47 6.00 -3.08
C VAL A 564 -7.41 7.53 -3.06
N TYR A 565 -6.78 8.09 -2.02
CA TYR A 565 -6.50 9.53 -1.90
C TYR A 565 -5.06 9.76 -1.45
N LEU A 566 -4.21 10.30 -2.34
CA LEU A 566 -2.79 10.48 -2.06
C LEU A 566 -2.45 11.91 -1.64
N LYS A 567 -1.70 12.04 -0.54
CA LYS A 567 -1.03 13.28 -0.15
C LYS A 567 0.16 13.52 -1.08
N LEU A 568 -0.09 14.10 -2.25
CA LEU A 568 0.96 14.35 -3.24
C LEU A 568 2.00 15.35 -2.71
N THR A 569 3.25 15.09 -3.03
CA THR A 569 4.39 15.98 -2.82
C THR A 569 5.23 16.00 -4.08
N TYR A 570 5.96 17.09 -4.33
CA TYR A 570 7.01 17.08 -5.34
C TYR A 570 8.15 16.15 -4.92
N TYR A 571 8.81 15.55 -5.91
CA TYR A 571 10.03 14.78 -5.76
C TYR A 571 11.08 15.60 -5.01
N LYS A 572 11.78 14.95 -4.10
CA LYS A 572 13.00 15.46 -3.46
C LYS A 572 14.10 14.48 -3.82
N ALA A 573 15.18 14.98 -4.40
CA ALA A 573 16.39 14.17 -4.53
C ALA A 573 16.80 13.66 -3.14
N PRO A 574 17.25 12.39 -3.01
CA PRO A 574 17.95 11.95 -1.81
C PRO A 574 19.09 12.93 -1.50
N PRO A 575 19.35 13.24 -0.23
CA PRO A 575 20.52 14.05 0.13
C PRO A 575 21.77 13.36 -0.44
N GLU A 576 22.60 14.13 -1.14
CA GLU A 576 23.88 13.65 -1.65
C GLU A 576 24.68 13.06 -0.49
N ALA A 577 25.16 11.82 -0.65
CA ALA A 577 25.88 11.14 0.41
C ALA A 577 27.09 11.99 0.80
N ALA A 578 27.10 12.46 2.06
CA ALA A 578 28.19 13.29 2.55
C ALA A 578 29.51 12.52 2.33
N PRO A 579 30.55 13.15 1.75
CA PRO A 579 31.82 12.47 1.50
C PRO A 579 32.31 11.90 2.83
N ALA A 580 32.60 10.60 2.84
CA ALA A 580 32.94 9.87 4.06
C ALA A 580 34.03 10.61 4.82
N ALA A 581 33.71 11.03 6.05
CA ALA A 581 34.67 11.76 6.88
C ALA A 581 35.90 10.85 7.08
N ALA A 582 37.06 11.31 6.59
CA ALA A 582 38.30 10.56 6.72
C ALA A 582 38.52 10.21 8.20
N PRO A 583 38.80 8.94 8.54
CA PRO A 583 38.96 8.53 9.92
C PRO A 583 40.11 9.31 10.56
N THR A 584 39.79 10.13 11.56
CA THR A 584 40.80 10.84 12.35
C THR A 584 41.67 9.80 13.04
N THR A 585 42.95 9.76 12.68
CA THR A 585 43.94 8.85 13.25
C THR A 585 44.05 9.05 14.76
N GLY A 586 43.44 8.14 15.53
CA GLY A 586 43.63 8.06 16.97
C GLY A 586 45.10 7.78 17.30
N ALA A 587 45.62 8.43 18.33
CA ALA A 587 47.01 8.28 18.74
C ALA A 587 47.33 6.83 19.16
N ALA A 588 48.54 6.38 18.84
CA ALA A 588 49.00 5.04 19.16
C ALA A 588 49.03 4.79 20.69
N PRO A 589 48.61 3.61 21.18
CA PRO A 589 48.84 3.20 22.57
C PRO A 589 50.34 3.03 22.84
N ALA A 590 50.80 3.46 24.01
CA ALA A 590 52.17 3.20 24.47
C ALA A 590 52.33 1.74 24.96
N ASP A 591 53.53 1.19 24.78
CA ASP A 591 53.89 -0.17 25.18
C ASP A 591 53.64 -0.47 26.67
N ALA A 592 53.24 -1.72 26.96
CA ALA A 592 53.15 -2.26 28.31
C ALA A 592 53.93 -3.58 28.44
N THR A 593 55.05 -3.54 29.17
CA THR A 593 55.87 -4.70 29.52
C THR A 593 55.17 -5.58 30.58
N PRO A 594 55.22 -6.93 30.52
CA PRO A 594 54.43 -7.80 31.39
C PRO A 594 55.06 -8.06 32.77
N GLY A 595 54.25 -8.17 33.83
CA GLY A 595 54.72 -8.69 35.13
C GLY A 595 53.72 -8.72 36.30
N ALA A 596 53.52 -9.93 36.85
CA ALA A 596 53.10 -10.26 38.22
C ALA A 596 51.62 -10.16 38.66
N THR A 597 51.34 -10.87 39.76
CA THR A 597 50.04 -11.50 40.11
C THR A 597 49.40 -10.89 41.40
N PRO A 598 48.34 -11.45 42.03
CA PRO A 598 47.06 -10.75 42.18
C PRO A 598 46.73 -10.27 43.62
N THR A 599 45.79 -9.32 43.75
CA THR A 599 45.06 -9.09 45.02
C THR A 599 43.64 -8.53 44.83
N THR A 600 42.82 -8.79 45.85
CA THR A 600 41.37 -8.54 45.96
C THR A 600 40.96 -7.06 46.07
N GLY A 601 39.81 -6.69 45.50
CA GLY A 601 39.14 -5.41 45.81
C GLY A 601 37.76 -5.24 45.15
N VAL A 602 36.70 -5.21 45.96
CA VAL A 602 35.32 -4.77 45.64
C VAL A 602 35.13 -3.47 46.46
N PRO A 603 34.60 -2.35 45.92
CA PRO A 603 33.14 -2.25 45.74
C PRO A 603 32.54 -1.31 44.67
N ALA A 604 31.28 -1.63 44.36
CA ALA A 604 30.14 -0.74 44.09
C ALA A 604 30.14 0.26 42.89
N GLY A 605 29.24 -0.03 41.95
CA GLY A 605 28.05 0.81 41.77
C GLY A 605 28.02 1.79 40.60
N THR A 606 27.25 1.46 39.56
CA THR A 606 26.12 2.29 39.09
C THR A 606 25.26 1.54 38.07
N THR A 607 23.94 1.56 38.29
CA THR A 607 22.93 1.06 37.35
C THR A 607 22.58 2.14 36.33
N ALA A 608 22.52 1.77 35.04
CA ALA A 608 21.84 2.56 34.01
C ALA A 608 20.86 1.65 33.26
N ALA A 609 19.57 2.02 33.27
CA ALA A 609 18.53 1.32 32.51
C ALA A 609 18.50 1.81 31.04
N PRO A 610 18.06 1.00 30.07
CA PRO A 610 17.84 1.47 28.70
C PRO A 610 16.70 2.47 28.64
N ALA A 611 16.78 3.42 27.70
CA ALA A 611 15.78 4.47 27.53
C ALA A 611 14.49 3.95 26.88
N ASP A 612 13.36 4.38 27.44
CA ASP A 612 12.01 4.05 26.98
C ASP A 612 11.57 5.03 25.88
N THR A 613 11.45 4.54 24.64
CA THR A 613 11.01 5.35 23.48
C THR A 613 9.52 5.11 23.19
N THR A 614 8.68 5.75 23.99
CA THR A 614 7.23 5.73 23.79
C THR A 614 6.82 6.63 22.62
N LEU A 615 6.24 6.02 21.57
CA LEU A 615 5.52 6.76 20.52
C LEU A 615 4.21 7.31 21.12
N THR A 616 4.12 8.62 21.31
CA THR A 616 2.88 9.31 21.71
C THR A 616 2.50 10.39 20.69
N PRO A 617 1.21 10.49 20.30
CA PRO A 617 0.76 11.47 19.33
C PRO A 617 0.71 12.87 19.95
N THR A 618 1.33 13.85 19.30
CA THR A 618 1.39 15.23 19.79
C THR A 618 0.02 15.92 19.71
N THR A 619 -0.64 16.12 20.85
CA THR A 619 -1.80 17.02 20.97
C THR A 619 -1.35 18.47 20.88
N ALA A 620 -1.86 19.22 19.90
CA ALA A 620 -1.63 20.65 19.78
C ALA A 620 -2.40 21.43 20.86
N ALA A 621 -1.69 22.25 21.65
CA ALA A 621 -2.28 23.23 22.56
C ALA A 621 -2.10 24.66 21.98
N PRO A 622 -3.04 25.60 22.25
CA PRO A 622 -3.10 26.88 21.55
C PRO A 622 -2.06 27.89 22.05
N ALA A 623 -1.52 28.69 21.13
CA ALA A 623 -0.56 29.74 21.44
C ALA A 623 -1.24 30.98 22.06
N THR A 624 -0.88 31.32 23.29
CA THR A 624 -1.22 32.59 23.94
C THR A 624 -0.12 33.63 23.69
N GLY A 625 -0.43 34.67 22.91
CA GLY A 625 0.42 35.85 22.77
C GLY A 625 0.03 36.92 23.80
N ALA A 626 0.95 37.28 24.69
CA ALA A 626 0.77 38.39 25.62
C ALA A 626 1.36 39.70 25.06
N ALA A 627 0.61 40.80 25.15
CA ALA A 627 1.10 42.16 24.97
C ALA A 627 0.60 43.01 26.16
N ALA A 628 1.47 43.85 26.70
CA ALA A 628 1.28 44.47 28.01
C ALA A 628 0.78 45.92 27.96
N GLY A 629 0.08 46.32 29.04
CA GLY A 629 0.19 47.68 29.59
C GLY A 629 -0.96 48.65 29.35
N THR A 630 -1.85 48.78 30.33
CA THR A 630 -1.89 49.97 31.22
C THR A 630 -2.90 49.80 32.36
N ALA A 631 -2.53 50.28 33.54
CA ALA A 631 -3.41 50.60 34.67
C ALA A 631 -3.38 52.13 34.88
N PRO A 632 -4.30 52.80 35.62
CA PRO A 632 -4.54 52.54 37.06
C PRO A 632 -6.00 52.70 37.54
N GLY A 633 -6.28 52.35 38.80
CA GLY A 633 -7.53 52.69 39.49
C GLY A 633 -7.74 51.86 40.77
N ALA A 634 -7.50 52.45 41.93
CA ALA A 634 -7.60 51.76 43.23
C ALA A 634 -8.99 51.88 43.86
N THR A 635 -9.43 50.84 44.57
CA THR A 635 -9.96 50.91 45.96
C THR A 635 -10.21 49.51 46.54
N ALA A 636 -9.96 49.37 47.85
CA ALA A 636 -10.40 48.25 48.70
C ALA A 636 -11.70 48.67 49.47
N PRO A 637 -12.36 47.84 50.33
CA PRO A 637 -11.99 46.50 50.82
C PRO A 637 -13.13 45.45 50.84
N THR A 638 -12.78 44.24 51.30
CA THR A 638 -13.64 43.17 51.86
C THR A 638 -14.36 43.59 53.17
N PRO A 639 -15.26 42.77 53.79
CA PRO A 639 -15.79 41.45 53.41
C PRO A 639 -17.34 41.28 53.52
N GLN A 640 -17.88 40.21 52.92
CA GLN A 640 -18.74 39.22 53.60
C GLN A 640 -18.77 37.90 52.82
#